data_AF-A0A0J2GA45-F1
#
_entry.id   AF-A0A0J2GA45-F1
#
_cell.length_a   1.000
_cell.length_b   1.000
_cell.length_c   1.000
_cell.angle_alpha   90.00
_cell.angle_beta   90.00
_cell.angle_gamma   90.00
#
_symmetry.space_group_name_H-M   'P 1'
#
loop_
_entity.id
_entity.type
_entity.pdbx_description
1 polymer ?
#
loop_
_entity_poly.entity_id
_entity_poly.type
_entity_poly.pdbx_seq_one_letter_code
_entity_poly.pdbx_strand_id
1 'polypeptide(L)'
;MAFNPELGSTSPAVLLDNAERLDKLVNGSALTEPDRAGVNLDTWRGMMAKNDEVRQNLIPLSKQYQTLAAAQADIANIPEGSTTYYRSPDDIALAIEVMNVGGTLQPTGRKMPSQEYVEPVDEYVTTRLFSEVLPGIPFLLQDEESGVIMFGEDSGATHVPGLSLKYGSDLVYSVTQIPGVAHVELDENGNVLRWVDDSGETHDASPGSGAEPTPVAVSSPVISPQVYENALVSEIGYNQWINNVAVKFGRDYFFSGVRLGTTGPERILGNLAICRRQGERGKFGCYEFGPRAAVLGDTASTDDHDAPSILLDTRAGAEVPIQIFQSDHSGANVWLRKWSSQTLDPANISGPEVVSDTSNMTYAQSYRNPFNQNEILVFARRGSTNSARWVAHHSTDNGRTWQSNAFIGGSDLYMTTCQSVDGNAIHLAIQQHPRSTDTRVLYMKIKWSDKSLINYSGITALPDIMTYGYIDPFLNGIPDVVFEASLPTNTKRLFEVKDDGVSILFLIAEFNASNYSYRRMKMSQFSGGTPVIHDIGDCGSPMNNDDATFYVPGGTIISATDVLVCNWVKIPALGQLTRYVYDGSAWNGTLLDEVKDGRKICRPLVFREYYQDNGILKYHDTNTVVYLRGTYNAYRDFDLDAVLINI
;
A
#
# COMPACT_ATOMS: atom_id res chain seq x y z
N MET A 1 54.91 10.35 61.95
CA MET A 1 56.27 10.18 62.53
C MET A 1 56.94 11.53 62.55
N ALA A 2 57.58 11.94 63.64
CA ALA A 2 58.33 13.19 63.69
C ALA A 2 59.58 13.07 62.79
N PHE A 3 59.84 14.05 61.92
CA PHE A 3 61.08 14.09 61.15
C PHE A 3 62.25 14.15 62.13
N ASN A 4 63.18 13.19 62.05
CA ASN A 4 64.40 13.22 62.84
C ASN A 4 65.61 13.17 61.89
N PRO A 5 66.37 14.28 61.73
CA PRO A 5 66.22 15.56 62.43
C PRO A 5 64.95 16.33 62.03
N GLU A 6 64.52 17.33 62.82
CA GLU A 6 63.31 18.10 62.49
C GLU A 6 63.44 18.90 61.18
N LEU A 7 62.30 19.25 60.56
CA LEU A 7 62.28 20.19 59.44
C LEU A 7 62.79 21.55 59.92
N GLY A 8 63.56 22.26 59.08
CA GLY A 8 64.15 23.56 59.45
C GLY A 8 65.41 23.47 60.34
N SER A 9 65.95 22.28 60.59
CA SER A 9 67.24 22.12 61.25
C SER A 9 68.39 22.71 60.40
N THR A 10 69.22 23.54 61.01
CA THR A 10 70.46 24.08 60.41
C THR A 10 71.66 23.17 60.62
N SER A 11 71.46 21.92 61.06
CA SER A 11 72.57 20.99 61.26
C SER A 11 73.26 20.70 59.91
N PRO A 12 74.61 20.66 59.87
CA PRO A 12 75.35 20.47 58.62
C PRO A 12 74.93 19.21 57.84
N ALA A 13 74.61 18.12 58.54
CA ALA A 13 74.16 16.89 57.92
C ALA A 13 72.80 17.04 57.22
N VAL A 14 71.86 17.80 57.79
CA VAL A 14 70.54 18.05 57.18
C VAL A 14 70.65 19.01 56.01
N LEU A 15 71.50 20.03 56.12
CA LEU A 15 71.74 20.96 55.01
C LEU A 15 72.38 20.26 53.82
N LEU A 16 73.35 19.36 54.07
CA LEU A 16 73.97 18.55 53.03
C LEU A 16 72.97 17.57 52.39
N ASP A 17 72.20 16.81 53.20
CA ASP A 17 71.17 15.89 52.69
C ASP A 17 70.10 16.61 51.85
N ASN A 18 69.67 17.81 52.28
CA ASN A 18 68.74 18.62 51.51
C ASN A 18 69.36 19.11 50.19
N ALA A 19 70.63 19.51 50.18
CA ALA A 19 71.32 19.97 48.99
C ALA A 19 71.52 18.82 47.97
N GLU A 20 71.94 17.65 48.43
CA GLU A 20 72.08 16.45 47.59
C GLU A 20 70.73 16.00 47.02
N ARG A 21 69.67 16.03 47.83
CA ARG A 21 68.32 15.67 47.38
C ARG A 21 67.76 16.68 46.38
N LEU A 22 68.00 17.97 46.58
CA LEU A 22 67.62 19.01 45.62
C LEU A 22 68.35 18.81 44.28
N ASP A 23 69.63 18.50 44.32
CA ASP A 23 70.39 18.20 43.09
C ASP A 23 69.81 16.99 42.36
N LYS A 24 69.46 15.92 43.08
CA LYS A 24 68.80 14.75 42.48
C LYS A 24 67.40 15.06 41.92
N LEU A 25 66.62 15.90 42.60
CA LEU A 25 65.28 16.29 42.15
C LEU A 25 65.32 17.16 40.88
N VAL A 26 66.32 18.03 40.75
CA VAL A 26 66.42 18.98 39.65
C VAL A 26 67.26 18.45 38.48
N ASN A 27 68.41 17.84 38.78
CA ASN A 27 69.42 17.43 37.80
C ASN A 27 69.53 15.91 37.61
N GLY A 28 68.92 15.11 38.50
CA GLY A 28 68.98 13.65 38.45
C GLY A 28 68.26 13.05 37.24
N SER A 29 68.69 11.84 36.84
CA SER A 29 68.09 11.10 35.73
C SER A 29 66.90 10.22 36.13
N ALA A 30 66.70 9.97 37.43
CA ALA A 30 65.55 9.22 37.94
C ALA A 30 64.25 10.02 37.76
N LEU A 31 63.10 9.34 37.59
CA LEU A 31 61.79 10.01 37.46
C LEU A 31 61.20 10.43 38.81
N THR A 32 61.64 9.81 39.89
CA THR A 32 61.22 10.11 41.26
C THR A 32 62.42 10.04 42.20
N GLU A 33 62.42 10.86 43.25
CA GLU A 33 63.35 10.75 44.37
C GLU A 33 62.56 10.84 45.68
N PRO A 34 62.78 9.95 46.68
CA PRO A 34 62.07 10.01 47.94
C PRO A 34 62.37 11.31 48.68
N ASP A 35 61.40 11.81 49.43
CA ASP A 35 61.57 12.88 50.41
C ASP A 35 62.15 12.33 51.73
N ARG A 36 62.26 13.20 52.74
CA ARG A 36 62.78 12.82 54.06
C ARG A 36 61.87 11.86 54.83
N ALA A 37 60.61 11.73 54.44
CA ALA A 37 59.65 10.75 54.98
C ALA A 37 59.59 9.47 54.14
N GLY A 38 60.36 9.36 53.06
CA GLY A 38 60.34 8.23 52.13
C GLY A 38 59.23 8.29 51.08
N VAL A 39 58.54 9.43 50.94
CA VAL A 39 57.51 9.64 49.91
C VAL A 39 58.18 10.07 48.61
N ASN A 40 57.96 9.32 47.54
CA ASN A 40 58.51 9.65 46.22
C ASN A 40 57.96 10.97 45.70
N LEU A 41 58.84 11.94 45.46
CA LEU A 41 58.55 13.18 44.76
C LEU A 41 58.94 13.02 43.29
N ASP A 42 58.16 13.62 42.39
CA ASP A 42 58.54 13.68 40.98
C ASP A 42 59.79 14.56 40.81
N THR A 43 60.78 14.06 40.08
CA THR A 43 61.92 14.89 39.65
C THR A 43 61.50 15.79 38.50
N TRP A 44 62.35 16.76 38.13
CA TRP A 44 62.14 17.56 36.92
C TRP A 44 61.94 16.68 35.67
N ARG A 45 62.71 15.58 35.55
CA ARG A 45 62.55 14.60 34.45
C ARG A 45 61.20 13.88 34.52
N GLY A 46 60.74 13.49 35.72
CA GLY A 46 59.42 12.90 35.93
C GLY A 46 58.28 13.85 35.54
N MET A 47 58.36 15.11 35.95
CA MET A 47 57.37 16.13 35.59
C MET A 47 57.34 16.39 34.08
N MET A 48 58.49 16.44 33.41
CA MET A 48 58.56 16.57 31.95
C MET A 48 57.88 15.40 31.23
N ALA A 49 58.17 14.16 31.65
CA ALA A 49 57.59 12.97 31.04
C ALA A 49 56.05 12.94 31.18
N LYS A 50 55.52 13.27 32.36
CA LYS A 50 54.06 13.38 32.57
C LYS A 50 53.44 14.52 31.75
N ASN A 51 54.14 15.64 31.59
CA ASN A 51 53.66 16.75 30.76
C ASN A 51 53.59 16.36 29.27
N ASP A 52 54.58 15.60 28.78
CA ASP A 52 54.57 15.08 27.41
C ASP A 52 53.45 14.06 27.18
N GLU A 53 53.16 13.19 28.16
CA GLU A 53 51.99 12.30 28.12
C GLU A 53 50.67 13.09 28.06
N VAL A 54 50.52 14.12 28.90
CA VAL A 54 49.34 15.00 28.90
C VAL A 54 49.21 15.73 27.56
N ARG A 55 50.31 16.22 26.97
CA ARG A 55 50.32 16.83 25.63
C ARG A 55 49.86 15.85 24.56
N GLN A 56 50.37 14.62 24.56
CA GLN A 56 49.97 13.58 23.61
C GLN A 56 48.49 13.23 23.71
N ASN A 57 47.88 13.35 24.90
CA ASN A 57 46.47 13.02 25.14
C ASN A 57 45.48 14.19 24.92
N LEU A 58 45.90 15.45 25.12
CA LEU A 58 45.04 16.64 24.91
C LEU A 58 45.07 17.18 23.48
N ILE A 59 46.17 17.01 22.75
CA ILE A 59 46.32 17.45 21.35
C ILE A 59 45.28 16.82 20.39
N PRO A 60 44.93 15.52 20.50
CA PRO A 60 43.90 14.90 19.67
C PRO A 60 42.48 15.45 19.89
N LEU A 61 42.22 16.15 21.00
CA LEU A 61 40.91 16.72 21.34
C LEU A 61 40.64 18.10 20.69
N SER A 62 41.31 18.39 19.57
CA SER A 62 40.98 19.44 18.60
C SER A 62 41.11 20.88 19.10
N LYS A 63 42.35 21.40 19.07
CA LYS A 63 42.57 22.85 18.90
C LYS A 63 41.97 23.26 17.54
N GLN A 64 40.96 24.13 17.53
CA GLN A 64 40.38 24.65 16.30
C GLN A 64 41.28 25.74 15.71
N TYR A 65 41.78 25.54 14.50
CA TYR A 65 42.58 26.54 13.79
C TYR A 65 41.69 27.42 12.92
N GLN A 66 41.95 28.73 12.91
CA GLN A 66 41.24 29.67 12.04
C GLN A 66 41.66 29.55 10.57
N THR A 67 42.91 29.12 10.31
CA THR A 67 43.44 29.00 8.95
C THR A 67 44.35 27.78 8.81
N LEU A 68 44.48 27.26 7.59
CA LEU A 68 45.43 26.20 7.27
C LEU A 68 46.87 26.60 7.63
N ALA A 69 47.25 27.86 7.44
CA ALA A 69 48.58 28.36 7.80
C ALA A 69 48.83 28.30 9.32
N ALA A 70 47.82 28.61 10.14
CA ALA A 70 47.92 28.49 11.59
C ALA A 70 48.06 27.02 12.03
N ALA A 71 47.32 26.10 11.39
CA ALA A 71 47.48 24.66 11.61
C ALA A 71 48.88 24.18 11.19
N GLN A 72 49.38 24.66 10.06
CA GLN A 72 50.70 24.30 9.53
C GLN A 72 51.85 24.85 10.38
N ALA A 73 51.67 26.03 10.99
CA ALA A 73 52.63 26.59 11.94
C ALA A 73 52.71 25.76 13.24
N ASP A 74 51.65 25.02 13.57
CA ASP A 74 51.55 24.18 14.77
C ASP A 74 51.86 22.70 14.48
N ILE A 75 52.54 22.41 13.36
CA ILE A 75 52.78 21.04 12.88
C ILE A 75 53.55 20.17 13.89
N ALA A 76 54.40 20.78 14.73
CA ALA A 76 55.11 20.08 15.80
C ALA A 76 54.16 19.43 16.82
N ASN A 77 52.94 19.96 16.93
CA ASN A 77 51.88 19.46 17.80
C ASN A 77 50.82 18.66 17.02
N ILE A 78 51.04 18.29 15.75
CA ILE A 78 50.14 17.43 14.98
C ILE A 78 50.97 16.22 14.54
N PRO A 79 50.88 15.06 15.21
CA PRO A 79 51.71 13.91 14.88
C PRO A 79 51.54 13.46 13.42
N GLU A 80 52.59 12.90 12.83
CA GLU A 80 52.52 12.35 11.48
C GLU A 80 51.42 11.28 11.37
N GLY A 81 50.64 11.33 10.29
CA GLY A 81 49.47 10.46 10.07
C GLY A 81 48.21 10.88 10.82
N SER A 82 48.27 11.87 11.72
CA SER A 82 47.09 12.40 12.43
C SER A 82 46.35 13.45 11.61
N THR A 83 45.05 13.55 11.81
CA THR A 83 44.20 14.59 11.21
C THR A 83 43.95 15.76 12.16
N THR A 84 43.73 16.93 11.58
CA THR A 84 43.25 18.13 12.29
C THR A 84 42.26 18.90 11.42
N TYR A 85 41.63 19.92 11.99
CA TYR A 85 40.59 20.72 11.34
C TYR A 85 40.93 22.20 11.39
N TYR A 86 40.67 22.92 10.29
CA TYR A 86 40.67 24.38 10.27
C TYR A 86 39.34 24.91 9.72
N ARG A 87 38.99 26.15 10.08
CA ARG A 87 37.74 26.80 9.65
C ARG A 87 37.70 26.95 8.12
N SER A 88 36.55 26.63 7.50
CA SER A 88 36.40 26.79 6.05
C SER A 88 36.52 28.27 5.66
N PRO A 89 37.31 28.61 4.62
CA PRO A 89 37.51 30.00 4.21
C PRO A 89 36.35 30.55 3.37
N ASP A 90 35.49 29.67 2.87
CA ASP A 90 34.37 29.95 1.96
C ASP A 90 32.99 29.77 2.63
N ASP A 91 32.96 29.46 3.93
CA ASP A 91 31.77 29.15 4.74
C ASP A 91 30.85 28.03 4.17
N ILE A 92 31.28 27.30 3.13
CA ILE A 92 30.56 26.14 2.56
C ILE A 92 30.56 24.92 3.51
N ALA A 93 31.42 24.95 4.52
CA ALA A 93 31.52 23.93 5.57
C ALA A 93 31.92 24.59 6.89
N LEU A 94 31.63 23.94 8.02
CA LEU A 94 32.07 24.43 9.33
C LEU A 94 33.59 24.31 9.51
N ALA A 95 34.18 23.22 8.99
CA ALA A 95 35.62 22.98 9.03
C ALA A 95 36.07 22.01 7.92
N ILE A 96 37.34 22.12 7.55
CA ILE A 96 38.01 21.26 6.56
C ILE A 96 39.02 20.35 7.28
N GLU A 97 38.97 19.05 7.00
CA GLU A 97 39.92 18.06 7.54
C GLU A 97 41.22 18.04 6.71
N VAL A 98 42.35 18.06 7.40
CA VAL A 98 43.70 17.89 6.83
C VAL A 98 44.48 16.87 7.63
N MET A 99 45.45 16.21 6.99
CA MET A 99 46.33 15.21 7.61
C MET A 99 47.78 15.66 7.54
N ASN A 100 48.55 15.45 8.61
CA ASN A 100 50.00 15.63 8.55
C ASN A 100 50.65 14.47 7.79
N VAL A 101 51.22 14.76 6.62
CA VAL A 101 52.00 13.84 5.79
C VAL A 101 53.43 14.35 5.72
N GLY A 102 54.35 13.72 6.46
CA GLY A 102 55.77 14.07 6.45
C GLY A 102 56.08 15.52 6.86
N GLY A 103 55.30 16.12 7.76
CA GLY A 103 55.46 17.50 8.22
C GLY A 103 54.71 18.55 7.39
N THR A 104 53.89 18.12 6.43
CA THR A 104 53.06 19.02 5.61
C THR A 104 51.59 18.60 5.71
N LEU A 105 50.70 19.55 5.98
CA LEU A 105 49.26 19.31 6.02
C LEU A 105 48.71 19.16 4.60
N GLN A 106 48.06 18.03 4.35
CA GLN A 106 47.42 17.71 3.07
C GLN A 106 45.91 17.55 3.27
N PRO A 107 45.06 18.04 2.35
CA PRO A 107 43.61 17.87 2.43
C PRO A 107 43.21 16.39 2.29
N THR A 108 42.28 15.93 3.12
CA THR A 108 41.73 14.56 3.01
C THR A 108 40.52 14.47 2.09
N GLY A 109 39.92 15.62 1.75
CA GLY A 109 38.65 15.72 1.03
C GLY A 109 37.42 15.68 1.94
N ARG A 110 37.56 15.38 3.24
CA ARG A 110 36.45 15.40 4.20
C ARG A 110 36.23 16.80 4.77
N LYS A 111 34.98 17.18 4.96
CA LYS A 111 34.56 18.45 5.55
C LYS A 111 33.48 18.19 6.59
N MET A 112 33.38 19.06 7.60
CA MET A 112 32.26 19.08 8.55
C MET A 112 31.12 19.92 7.93
N PRO A 113 29.98 19.32 7.56
CA PRO A 113 28.90 20.03 6.89
C PRO A 113 28.27 21.08 7.82
N SER A 114 27.83 22.21 7.27
CA SER A 114 26.98 23.19 7.96
C SER A 114 25.52 22.75 7.90
N GLN A 115 24.70 23.25 8.84
CA GLN A 115 23.25 23.05 8.82
C GLN A 115 22.64 23.53 7.49
N GLU A 116 23.10 24.67 6.99
CA GLU A 116 22.73 25.26 5.69
C GLU A 116 23.09 24.38 4.47
N TYR A 117 24.05 23.47 4.57
CA TYR A 117 24.33 22.48 3.52
C TYR A 117 23.47 21.23 3.65
N VAL A 118 23.07 20.87 4.87
CA VAL A 118 22.26 19.68 5.15
C VAL A 118 20.79 19.91 4.76
N GLU A 119 20.24 21.09 5.07
CA GLU A 119 18.86 21.48 4.74
C GLU A 119 18.50 21.35 3.24
N PRO A 120 19.26 21.91 2.28
CA PRO A 120 18.94 21.78 0.86
C PRO A 120 19.16 20.36 0.30
N VAL A 121 20.01 19.54 0.94
CA VAL A 121 20.14 18.12 0.57
C VAL A 121 18.94 17.32 1.08
N ASP A 122 18.46 17.60 2.29
CA ASP A 122 17.25 17.00 2.85
C ASP A 122 16.01 17.37 2.02
N GLU A 123 15.88 18.65 1.65
CA GLU A 123 14.84 19.15 0.74
C GLU A 123 14.94 18.47 -0.64
N TYR A 124 16.12 18.44 -1.26
CA TYR A 124 16.33 17.79 -2.55
C TYR A 124 16.00 16.29 -2.54
N VAL A 125 16.39 15.58 -1.48
CA VAL A 125 16.10 14.14 -1.31
C VAL A 125 14.61 13.92 -1.09
N THR A 126 13.95 14.76 -0.29
CA THR A 126 12.50 14.74 -0.07
C THR A 126 11.76 14.95 -1.39
N THR A 127 12.07 16.01 -2.14
CA THR A 127 11.46 16.30 -3.45
C THR A 127 11.70 15.19 -4.48
N ARG A 128 12.92 14.63 -4.55
CA ARG A 128 13.27 13.53 -5.46
C ARG A 128 12.54 12.24 -5.12
N LEU A 129 12.48 11.87 -3.84
CA LEU A 129 11.78 10.66 -3.39
C LEU A 129 10.28 10.74 -3.71
N PHE A 130 9.67 11.93 -3.69
CA PHE A 130 8.25 12.09 -4.04
C PHE A 130 7.98 12.17 -5.55
N SER A 131 8.90 12.71 -6.36
CA SER A 131 8.80 12.66 -7.84
C SER A 131 8.76 11.23 -8.40
N GLU A 132 9.30 10.25 -7.66
CA GLU A 132 9.21 8.83 -7.99
C GLU A 132 7.96 8.13 -7.39
N VAL A 133 7.24 8.78 -6.46
CA VAL A 133 6.13 8.23 -5.68
C VAL A 133 4.76 8.81 -6.08
N LEU A 134 4.67 9.96 -6.77
CA LEU A 134 3.41 10.52 -7.31
C LEU A 134 3.64 11.18 -8.69
N PRO A 135 3.54 10.43 -9.83
CA PRO A 135 3.69 11.01 -11.16
C PRO A 135 2.54 11.96 -11.51
N GLY A 136 2.87 13.13 -12.04
CA GLY A 136 1.93 14.19 -12.42
C GLY A 136 1.86 15.35 -11.42
N ILE A 137 2.54 15.25 -10.27
CA ILE A 137 2.61 16.28 -9.24
C ILE A 137 4.01 16.93 -9.19
N PRO A 138 4.23 18.09 -9.84
CA PRO A 138 5.50 18.82 -9.83
C PRO A 138 5.92 19.43 -8.47
N PHE A 139 5.00 19.75 -7.55
CA PHE A 139 5.35 20.25 -6.22
C PHE A 139 4.28 19.92 -5.16
N LEU A 140 4.68 19.85 -3.89
CA LEU A 140 3.81 19.54 -2.75
C LEU A 140 4.24 20.34 -1.51
N LEU A 141 3.29 21.00 -0.83
CA LEU A 141 3.48 21.62 0.49
C LEU A 141 2.79 20.77 1.54
N GLN A 142 3.53 20.33 2.57
CA GLN A 142 3.02 19.49 3.67
C GLN A 142 3.33 20.15 5.01
N ASP A 143 2.38 20.08 5.93
CA ASP A 143 2.61 20.37 7.35
C ASP A 143 2.86 19.05 8.11
N GLU A 144 3.75 19.09 9.10
CA GLU A 144 4.14 17.94 9.91
C GLU A 144 2.98 17.44 10.80
N GLU A 145 2.01 18.29 11.15
CA GLU A 145 0.84 17.93 11.97
C GLU A 145 -0.43 17.61 11.16
N SER A 146 -0.66 18.27 10.02
CA SER A 146 -1.95 18.24 9.30
C SER A 146 -1.97 17.57 7.91
N GLY A 147 -0.81 17.20 7.35
CA GLY A 147 -0.72 16.50 6.06
C GLY A 147 -0.57 17.42 4.84
N VAL A 148 -0.96 16.94 3.65
CA VAL A 148 -0.75 17.65 2.36
C VAL A 148 -1.64 18.90 2.29
N ILE A 149 -1.01 20.08 2.22
CA ILE A 149 -1.65 21.40 2.16
C ILE A 149 -1.95 21.79 0.71
N MET A 150 -1.01 21.58 -0.23
CA MET A 150 -1.17 21.90 -1.66
C MET A 150 -0.36 20.99 -2.57
N PHE A 151 -0.81 20.79 -3.81
CA PHE A 151 -0.01 20.17 -4.88
C PHE A 151 -0.24 20.80 -6.25
N GLY A 152 0.81 20.88 -7.07
CA GLY A 152 0.72 21.33 -8.47
C GLY A 152 0.66 20.17 -9.44
N GLU A 153 0.09 20.36 -10.64
CA GLU A 153 0.07 19.38 -11.74
C GLU A 153 0.95 19.78 -12.94
N ASP A 154 1.34 18.81 -13.78
CA ASP A 154 2.11 19.04 -15.03
C ASP A 154 1.40 19.99 -16.03
N SER A 155 0.10 20.21 -15.85
CA SER A 155 -0.74 21.13 -16.62
C SER A 155 -0.63 22.60 -16.16
N GLY A 156 0.07 22.87 -15.04
CA GLY A 156 0.18 24.20 -14.42
C GLY A 156 -0.95 24.55 -13.45
N ALA A 157 -1.76 23.57 -13.03
CA ALA A 157 -2.83 23.76 -12.06
C ALA A 157 -2.35 23.51 -10.61
N THR A 158 -2.91 24.24 -9.64
CA THR A 158 -2.60 24.11 -8.20
C THR A 158 -3.86 23.69 -7.44
N HIS A 159 -3.73 22.67 -6.59
CA HIS A 159 -4.81 22.01 -5.86
C HIS A 159 -4.59 22.09 -4.34
N VAL A 160 -5.67 22.21 -3.56
CA VAL A 160 -5.66 22.30 -2.09
C VAL A 160 -6.55 21.18 -1.52
N PRO A 161 -5.99 20.09 -0.97
CA PRO A 161 -6.76 18.88 -0.62
C PRO A 161 -7.74 19.04 0.57
N GLY A 162 -7.59 20.08 1.38
CA GLY A 162 -8.28 20.23 2.67
C GLY A 162 -9.76 20.67 2.61
N LEU A 163 -10.29 21.05 1.45
CA LEU A 163 -11.69 21.50 1.30
C LEU A 163 -12.64 20.45 0.69
N SER A 164 -12.11 19.33 0.18
CA SER A 164 -12.89 18.25 -0.44
C SER A 164 -13.40 17.21 0.57
N LEU A 165 -14.22 17.65 1.52
CA LEU A 165 -14.77 16.74 2.54
C LEU A 165 -16.28 16.59 2.46
N LYS A 166 -17.00 17.47 1.75
CA LYS A 166 -18.47 17.44 1.76
C LYS A 166 -19.15 17.06 0.45
N TYR A 167 -18.50 17.24 -0.70
CA TYR A 167 -19.20 17.14 -2.01
C TYR A 167 -18.42 16.47 -3.14
N GLY A 168 -17.29 15.82 -2.88
CA GLY A 168 -16.52 15.10 -3.92
C GLY A 168 -16.07 15.97 -5.10
N SER A 169 -15.75 17.23 -4.82
CA SER A 169 -15.21 18.19 -5.80
C SER A 169 -14.32 19.21 -5.10
N ASP A 170 -13.15 19.48 -5.69
CA ASP A 170 -12.26 20.57 -5.27
C ASP A 170 -12.76 21.93 -5.79
N LEU A 171 -12.46 23.00 -5.02
CA LEU A 171 -12.30 24.33 -5.59
C LEU A 171 -10.95 24.38 -6.32
N VAL A 172 -10.96 24.58 -7.64
CA VAL A 172 -9.76 24.73 -8.46
C VAL A 172 -9.51 26.22 -8.74
N TYR A 173 -8.26 26.67 -8.62
CA TYR A 173 -7.83 27.98 -9.09
C TYR A 173 -6.99 27.80 -10.36
N SER A 174 -7.31 28.52 -11.44
CA SER A 174 -6.36 28.65 -12.56
C SER A 174 -5.51 29.89 -12.31
N VAL A 175 -4.20 29.74 -12.33
CA VAL A 175 -3.29 30.89 -12.33
C VAL A 175 -2.44 30.79 -13.58
N THR A 176 -2.40 31.87 -14.37
CA THR A 176 -1.85 31.83 -15.73
C THR A 176 -0.32 31.72 -15.75
N GLN A 177 0.32 31.89 -14.60
CA GLN A 177 1.72 31.59 -14.27
C GLN A 177 1.88 32.01 -12.81
N ILE A 178 2.30 31.12 -11.92
CA ILE A 178 2.87 31.55 -10.64
C ILE A 178 4.39 31.31 -10.74
N PRO A 179 5.24 32.27 -10.34
CA PRO A 179 6.54 31.94 -9.77
C PRO A 179 6.33 30.90 -8.64
N GLY A 180 7.31 30.05 -8.32
CA GLY A 180 7.10 28.99 -7.32
C GLY A 180 6.48 29.55 -6.03
N VAL A 181 5.46 28.89 -5.46
CA VAL A 181 4.82 29.40 -4.23
C VAL A 181 5.62 28.90 -3.03
N ALA A 182 6.13 29.83 -2.21
CA ALA A 182 6.96 29.52 -1.05
C ALA A 182 6.16 29.39 0.26
N HIS A 183 5.04 30.13 0.41
CA HIS A 183 4.24 30.11 1.65
C HIS A 183 2.78 30.52 1.41
N VAL A 184 1.83 29.98 2.17
CA VAL A 184 0.40 30.36 2.11
C VAL A 184 -0.17 30.51 3.51
N GLU A 185 -0.91 31.60 3.75
CA GLU A 185 -1.64 31.84 4.99
C GLU A 185 -3.14 31.60 4.80
N LEU A 186 -3.73 30.85 5.71
CA LEU A 186 -5.15 30.46 5.71
C LEU A 186 -5.91 31.10 6.87
N ASP A 187 -7.23 31.28 6.72
CA ASP A 187 -8.13 31.63 7.81
C ASP A 187 -8.54 30.42 8.66
N GLU A 188 -9.29 30.67 9.73
CA GLU A 188 -9.80 29.64 10.66
C GLU A 188 -10.73 28.61 10.02
N ASN A 189 -11.19 28.84 8.78
CA ASN A 189 -12.06 27.97 8.00
C ASN A 189 -11.34 27.33 6.80
N GLY A 190 -10.03 27.57 6.63
CA GLY A 190 -9.21 27.02 5.54
C GLY A 190 -9.23 27.82 4.23
N ASN A 191 -9.76 29.06 4.22
CA ASN A 191 -9.70 29.93 3.03
C ASN A 191 -8.33 30.62 2.94
N VAL A 192 -7.82 30.81 1.72
CA VAL A 192 -6.55 31.53 1.49
C VAL A 192 -6.71 33.02 1.79
N LEU A 193 -5.91 33.54 2.73
CA LEU A 193 -5.81 34.96 3.06
C LEU A 193 -4.76 35.67 2.20
N ARG A 194 -3.57 35.06 2.07
CA ARG A 194 -2.45 35.55 1.26
C ARG A 194 -1.44 34.45 0.96
N TRP A 195 -0.58 34.64 -0.03
CA TRP A 195 0.55 33.75 -0.33
C TRP A 195 1.83 34.53 -0.58
N VAL A 196 2.98 33.88 -0.44
CA VAL A 196 4.31 34.42 -0.70
C VAL A 196 4.97 33.56 -1.77
N ASP A 197 5.49 34.19 -2.81
CA ASP A 197 6.21 33.49 -3.88
C ASP A 197 7.69 33.20 -3.55
N ASP A 198 8.36 32.48 -4.43
CA ASP A 198 9.76 32.04 -4.38
C ASP A 198 10.76 33.21 -4.45
N SER A 199 10.29 34.42 -4.75
CA SER A 199 11.04 35.67 -4.66
C SER A 199 10.84 36.39 -3.31
N GLY A 200 9.94 35.88 -2.46
CA GLY A 200 9.60 36.47 -1.16
C GLY A 200 8.54 37.57 -1.24
N GLU A 201 7.87 37.75 -2.38
CA GLU A 201 6.83 38.76 -2.57
C GLU A 201 5.47 38.22 -2.07
N THR A 202 4.75 39.04 -1.30
CA THR A 202 3.47 38.66 -0.67
C THR A 202 2.28 39.15 -1.49
N HIS A 203 1.31 38.28 -1.73
CA HIS A 203 0.12 38.48 -2.55
C HIS A 203 -1.14 38.24 -1.72
N ASP A 204 -2.02 39.25 -1.60
CA ASP A 204 -3.25 39.19 -0.80
C ASP A 204 -4.47 38.78 -1.64
N ALA A 205 -5.36 37.95 -1.09
CA ALA A 205 -6.57 37.47 -1.76
C ALA A 205 -7.76 38.48 -1.72
N SER A 206 -7.52 39.76 -1.42
CA SER A 206 -8.59 40.76 -1.21
C SER A 206 -9.09 41.39 -2.53
N PRO A 207 -10.39 41.73 -2.67
CA PRO A 207 -10.93 42.24 -3.93
C PRO A 207 -10.37 43.63 -4.31
N GLY A 208 -9.78 43.75 -5.49
CA GLY A 208 -9.41 45.00 -6.16
C GLY A 208 -7.93 45.18 -6.52
N SER A 209 -7.07 44.19 -6.33
CA SER A 209 -5.60 44.34 -6.54
C SER A 209 -5.14 44.16 -7.99
N GLY A 210 -5.98 43.62 -8.88
CA GLY A 210 -5.61 43.35 -10.28
C GLY A 210 -4.71 42.12 -10.48
N ALA A 211 -4.36 41.42 -9.40
CA ALA A 211 -3.73 40.08 -9.38
C ALA A 211 -4.74 39.02 -8.89
N GLU A 212 -6.02 39.22 -9.20
CA GLU A 212 -7.13 38.38 -8.76
C GLU A 212 -6.93 36.94 -9.28
N PRO A 213 -6.83 35.91 -8.43
CA PRO A 213 -7.10 34.55 -8.87
C PRO A 213 -8.56 34.53 -9.30
N THR A 214 -8.80 34.49 -10.61
CA THR A 214 -10.17 34.38 -11.11
C THR A 214 -10.64 32.98 -10.71
N PRO A 215 -11.72 32.82 -9.93
CA PRO A 215 -12.28 31.51 -9.66
C PRO A 215 -12.64 30.90 -11.01
N VAL A 216 -11.88 29.91 -11.46
CA VAL A 216 -12.34 29.09 -12.55
C VAL A 216 -13.29 28.14 -11.88
N ALA A 217 -14.58 28.37 -12.09
CA ALA A 217 -15.52 27.27 -12.04
C ALA A 217 -14.96 26.25 -13.02
N VAL A 218 -14.22 25.26 -12.53
CA VAL A 218 -13.89 24.10 -13.33
C VAL A 218 -15.24 23.58 -13.80
N SER A 219 -15.41 23.56 -15.11
CA SER A 219 -16.63 23.04 -15.74
C SER A 219 -16.87 21.57 -15.39
N SER A 220 -15.93 20.93 -14.67
CA SER A 220 -16.01 19.55 -14.22
C SER A 220 -15.28 19.36 -12.87
N PRO A 221 -15.90 18.73 -11.87
CA PRO A 221 -15.28 18.43 -10.59
C PRO A 221 -14.09 17.47 -10.75
N VAL A 222 -13.00 17.71 -10.01
CA VAL A 222 -11.79 16.83 -9.96
C VAL A 222 -11.80 16.06 -8.64
N ILE A 223 -11.43 14.78 -8.68
CA ILE A 223 -11.37 13.89 -7.52
C ILE A 223 -9.98 13.95 -6.89
N SER A 224 -9.86 14.45 -5.66
CA SER A 224 -8.59 14.48 -4.93
C SER A 224 -8.35 13.21 -4.09
N PRO A 225 -7.10 12.69 -4.05
CA PRO A 225 -6.78 11.52 -3.23
C PRO A 225 -6.66 11.85 -1.75
N GLN A 226 -7.16 10.95 -0.90
CA GLN A 226 -6.73 10.87 0.50
C GLN A 226 -5.40 10.11 0.59
N VAL A 227 -4.38 10.74 1.16
CA VAL A 227 -3.04 10.17 1.31
C VAL A 227 -2.90 9.49 2.67
N TYR A 228 -2.44 8.24 2.67
CA TYR A 228 -2.20 7.48 3.89
C TYR A 228 -0.68 7.29 4.11
N GLU A 229 -0.21 7.63 5.31
CA GLU A 229 1.20 7.50 5.73
C GLU A 229 1.69 6.04 5.81
N ASN A 230 0.78 5.07 5.87
CA ASN A 230 1.09 3.65 6.09
C ASN A 230 0.61 2.75 4.94
N ALA A 231 1.04 1.48 4.90
CA ALA A 231 0.52 0.41 4.01
C ALA A 231 -0.94 -0.01 4.32
N LEU A 232 -1.70 0.93 4.90
CA LEU A 232 -3.04 0.78 5.43
C LEU A 232 -3.92 1.88 4.85
N VAL A 233 -5.03 1.51 4.25
CA VAL A 233 -6.11 2.45 3.88
C VAL A 233 -7.28 2.17 4.80
N SER A 234 -7.72 3.18 5.56
CA SER A 234 -8.81 3.01 6.51
C SER A 234 -10.18 3.12 5.85
N GLU A 235 -11.20 2.56 6.51
CA GLU A 235 -12.62 2.74 6.18
C GLU A 235 -12.98 2.34 4.74
N ILE A 236 -12.50 1.17 4.32
CA ILE A 236 -12.75 0.62 2.99
C ILE A 236 -13.15 -0.85 3.07
N GLY A 237 -14.21 -1.22 2.36
CA GLY A 237 -14.69 -2.59 2.29
C GLY A 237 -14.90 -3.08 0.87
N TYR A 238 -14.69 -4.37 0.66
CA TYR A 238 -15.10 -5.07 -0.55
C TYR A 238 -15.65 -6.45 -0.20
N ASN A 239 -16.61 -6.89 -1.00
CA ASN A 239 -17.21 -8.20 -0.85
C ASN A 239 -16.30 -9.31 -1.44
N GLN A 240 -16.44 -10.49 -0.86
CA GLN A 240 -15.66 -11.67 -1.20
C GLN A 240 -15.95 -12.26 -2.59
N TRP A 241 -17.02 -11.88 -3.29
CA TRP A 241 -17.44 -12.50 -4.56
C TRP A 241 -16.94 -11.78 -5.81
N ILE A 242 -16.40 -10.57 -5.65
CA ILE A 242 -16.04 -9.69 -6.76
C ILE A 242 -14.56 -9.89 -7.10
N ASN A 243 -14.29 -10.38 -8.31
CA ASN A 243 -12.94 -10.49 -8.82
C ASN A 243 -12.52 -9.21 -9.57
N ASN A 244 -11.21 -9.02 -9.71
CA ASN A 244 -10.59 -7.84 -10.34
C ASN A 244 -10.78 -6.54 -9.54
N VAL A 245 -10.90 -6.67 -8.22
CA VAL A 245 -10.90 -5.54 -7.29
C VAL A 245 -9.47 -5.11 -6.95
N ALA A 246 -8.47 -5.98 -7.14
CA ALA A 246 -7.04 -5.69 -6.93
C ALA A 246 -6.24 -6.00 -8.20
N VAL A 247 -5.69 -4.97 -8.84
CA VAL A 247 -5.00 -5.07 -10.14
C VAL A 247 -3.71 -4.25 -10.12
N LYS A 248 -2.74 -4.66 -10.92
CA LYS A 248 -1.44 -3.98 -11.06
C LYS A 248 -1.19 -3.66 -12.53
N PHE A 249 -0.59 -2.50 -12.77
CA PHE A 249 -0.04 -2.14 -14.07
C PHE A 249 1.31 -1.47 -13.91
N GLY A 250 2.34 -2.03 -14.55
CA GLY A 250 3.71 -1.56 -14.36
C GLY A 250 4.11 -1.64 -12.89
N ARG A 251 4.41 -0.51 -12.27
CA ARG A 251 4.79 -0.45 -10.85
C ARG A 251 3.62 -0.13 -9.91
N ASP A 252 2.44 0.16 -10.46
CA ASP A 252 1.35 0.74 -9.70
C ASP A 252 0.31 -0.32 -9.33
N TYR A 253 -0.11 -0.25 -8.06
CA TYR A 253 -1.11 -1.12 -7.47
C TYR A 253 -2.41 -0.36 -7.34
N PHE A 254 -3.50 -0.94 -7.84
CA PHE A 254 -4.84 -0.38 -7.75
C PHE A 254 -5.75 -1.37 -7.02
N PHE A 255 -6.49 -0.89 -6.04
CA PHE A 255 -7.61 -1.66 -5.52
C PHE A 255 -8.84 -0.79 -5.26
N SER A 256 -10.02 -1.37 -5.36
CA SER A 256 -11.29 -0.64 -5.20
C SER A 256 -12.09 -1.14 -4.00
N GLY A 257 -13.06 -0.35 -3.59
CA GLY A 257 -13.96 -0.69 -2.49
C GLY A 257 -15.06 0.34 -2.28
N VAL A 258 -15.77 0.16 -1.19
CA VAL A 258 -16.82 1.05 -0.69
C VAL A 258 -16.33 1.71 0.59
N ARG A 259 -16.53 3.02 0.68
CA ARG A 259 -16.07 3.87 1.77
C ARG A 259 -17.05 3.92 2.91
N LEU A 260 -16.50 3.92 4.11
CA LEU A 260 -17.19 4.23 5.35
C LEU A 260 -16.78 5.63 5.80
N GLY A 261 -17.67 6.32 6.49
CA GLY A 261 -17.53 7.73 6.85
C GLY A 261 -17.47 7.95 8.35
N THR A 262 -16.69 7.15 9.06
CA THR A 262 -16.75 7.04 10.51
C THR A 262 -15.66 7.82 11.25
N THR A 263 -14.58 8.21 10.57
CA THR A 263 -13.47 8.97 11.15
C THR A 263 -13.35 10.32 10.45
N GLY A 264 -13.32 11.38 11.28
CA GLY A 264 -13.22 12.76 10.82
C GLY A 264 -12.08 12.96 9.80
N PRO A 265 -12.25 13.86 8.82
CA PRO A 265 -13.38 14.79 8.66
C PRO A 265 -14.67 14.13 8.14
N GLU A 266 -15.83 14.81 8.23
CA GLU A 266 -17.14 14.28 7.77
C GLU A 266 -17.00 13.67 6.36
N ARG A 267 -17.34 12.39 6.18
CA ARG A 267 -17.29 11.70 4.87
C ARG A 267 -18.68 11.33 4.41
N ILE A 268 -18.85 11.15 3.10
CA ILE A 268 -20.10 10.65 2.52
C ILE A 268 -20.09 9.12 2.66
N LEU A 269 -20.92 8.61 3.57
CA LEU A 269 -21.14 7.17 3.77
C LEU A 269 -21.56 6.49 2.46
N GLY A 270 -20.86 5.42 2.07
CA GLY A 270 -21.23 4.58 0.93
C GLY A 270 -20.70 5.06 -0.43
N ASN A 271 -19.74 5.99 -0.45
CA ASN A 271 -19.04 6.35 -1.68
C ASN A 271 -18.22 5.17 -2.25
N LEU A 272 -18.12 5.11 -3.58
CA LEU A 272 -17.20 4.20 -4.25
C LEU A 272 -15.81 4.79 -4.26
N ALA A 273 -14.79 3.95 -4.06
CA ALA A 273 -13.41 4.36 -4.07
C ALA A 273 -12.50 3.43 -4.88
N ILE A 274 -11.45 4.03 -5.41
CA ILE A 274 -10.28 3.35 -5.96
C ILE A 274 -9.06 3.92 -5.28
N CYS A 275 -8.24 3.07 -4.70
CA CYS A 275 -6.97 3.45 -4.12
C CYS A 275 -5.83 3.01 -5.03
N ARG A 276 -4.87 3.91 -5.24
CA ARG A 276 -3.65 3.67 -6.02
C ARG A 276 -2.45 3.83 -5.11
N ARG A 277 -1.50 2.91 -5.24
CA ARG A 277 -0.14 3.05 -4.74
C ARG A 277 0.80 3.04 -5.92
N GLN A 278 1.52 4.14 -6.10
CA GLN A 278 2.52 4.24 -7.15
C GLN A 278 3.84 3.65 -6.66
N GLY A 279 4.39 2.71 -7.41
CA GLY A 279 5.63 2.04 -7.02
C GLY A 279 5.51 1.04 -5.85
N GLU A 280 6.59 0.29 -5.63
CA GLU A 280 6.66 -0.72 -4.56
C GLU A 280 6.81 -0.13 -3.15
N ARG A 281 7.06 1.17 -3.04
CA ARG A 281 7.31 1.91 -1.78
C ARG A 281 6.44 3.14 -1.59
N GLY A 282 5.57 3.49 -2.54
CA GLY A 282 4.74 4.68 -2.44
C GLY A 282 3.66 4.60 -1.36
N LYS A 283 3.14 5.78 -1.00
CA LYS A 283 1.92 5.93 -0.18
C LYS A 283 0.69 5.57 -1.00
N PHE A 284 -0.40 5.26 -0.31
CA PHE A 284 -1.70 5.11 -0.96
C PHE A 284 -2.38 6.48 -1.11
N GLY A 285 -2.82 6.79 -2.31
CA GLY A 285 -3.86 7.78 -2.57
C GLY A 285 -5.18 7.06 -2.79
N CYS A 286 -6.23 7.40 -2.04
CA CYS A 286 -7.57 6.84 -2.27
C CYS A 286 -8.54 7.89 -2.79
N TYR A 287 -9.16 7.59 -3.93
CA TYR A 287 -9.95 8.51 -4.76
C TYR A 287 -11.41 8.08 -4.72
N GLU A 288 -12.28 8.97 -4.24
CA GLU A 288 -13.73 8.73 -4.20
C GLU A 288 -14.39 9.31 -5.46
N PHE A 289 -15.01 8.48 -6.29
CA PHE A 289 -15.41 8.88 -7.66
C PHE A 289 -16.92 8.89 -7.92
N GLY A 290 -17.73 8.76 -6.86
CA GLY A 290 -19.15 9.03 -6.96
C GLY A 290 -19.96 8.43 -5.81
N PRO A 291 -21.02 9.13 -5.37
CA PRO A 291 -22.00 8.53 -4.48
C PRO A 291 -22.75 7.42 -5.21
N ARG A 292 -23.12 6.37 -4.48
CA ARG A 292 -24.17 5.44 -4.94
C ARG A 292 -25.37 6.27 -5.36
N ALA A 293 -25.86 6.11 -6.59
CA ALA A 293 -27.06 6.83 -7.01
C ALA A 293 -28.25 6.37 -6.14
N ALA A 294 -28.63 7.19 -5.17
CA ALA A 294 -29.89 7.21 -4.43
C ALA A 294 -30.73 5.92 -4.53
N VAL A 295 -30.32 4.85 -3.84
CA VAL A 295 -31.25 3.77 -3.51
C VAL A 295 -31.09 3.51 -2.02
N LEU A 296 -31.79 4.30 -1.21
CA LEU A 296 -32.43 3.93 0.06
C LEU A 296 -32.99 5.17 0.79
N GLY A 297 -33.72 6.06 0.10
CA GLY A 297 -34.24 7.26 0.77
C GLY A 297 -33.15 8.00 1.55
N ASP A 298 -33.52 8.64 2.65
CA ASP A 298 -32.63 9.50 3.42
C ASP A 298 -31.53 8.76 4.22
N THR A 299 -31.30 7.45 3.99
CA THR A 299 -30.24 6.70 4.68
C THR A 299 -29.16 6.23 3.72
N ALA A 300 -28.04 6.95 3.73
CA ALA A 300 -26.77 6.44 3.23
C ALA A 300 -26.43 5.12 3.98
N SER A 301 -26.38 4.01 3.26
CA SER A 301 -26.00 2.70 3.78
C SER A 301 -24.72 2.27 3.08
N THR A 302 -23.76 1.78 3.82
CA THR A 302 -22.60 1.07 3.26
C THR A 302 -23.02 -0.36 2.93
N ASP A 303 -22.52 -0.92 1.83
CA ASP A 303 -22.82 -2.29 1.40
C ASP A 303 -21.59 -2.83 0.67
N ASP A 304 -20.88 -3.79 1.25
CA ASP A 304 -19.62 -4.29 0.69
C ASP A 304 -19.79 -4.93 -0.70
N HIS A 305 -21.02 -5.34 -1.05
CA HIS A 305 -21.41 -5.91 -2.34
C HIS A 305 -21.33 -4.90 -3.48
N ASP A 306 -21.29 -3.60 -3.16
CA ASP A 306 -21.25 -2.51 -4.12
C ASP A 306 -19.82 -2.24 -4.60
N ALA A 307 -18.81 -3.02 -4.16
CA ALA A 307 -17.42 -2.78 -4.52
C ALA A 307 -17.20 -2.83 -6.05
N PRO A 308 -16.48 -1.84 -6.62
CA PRO A 308 -16.26 -1.77 -8.06
C PRO A 308 -15.27 -2.82 -8.57
N SER A 309 -15.44 -3.31 -9.79
CA SER A 309 -14.44 -4.10 -10.53
C SER A 309 -13.61 -3.19 -11.43
N ILE A 310 -12.28 -3.33 -11.40
CA ILE A 310 -11.34 -2.51 -12.17
C ILE A 310 -10.93 -3.26 -13.44
N LEU A 311 -11.01 -2.56 -14.57
CA LEU A 311 -10.52 -3.02 -15.86
C LEU A 311 -9.51 -2.03 -16.43
N LEU A 312 -8.28 -2.49 -16.64
CA LEU A 312 -7.22 -1.67 -17.21
C LEU A 312 -7.12 -1.86 -18.72
N ASP A 313 -6.70 -0.81 -19.41
CA ASP A 313 -6.22 -0.86 -20.79
C ASP A 313 -4.72 -0.55 -20.80
N THR A 314 -3.92 -1.58 -21.06
CA THR A 314 -2.46 -1.53 -20.90
C THR A 314 -1.73 -1.18 -22.20
N ARG A 315 -2.47 -0.81 -23.25
CA ARG A 315 -1.89 -0.40 -24.54
C ARG A 315 -1.22 0.96 -24.42
N ALA A 316 -0.11 1.14 -25.14
CA ALA A 316 0.50 2.45 -25.28
C ALA A 316 -0.49 3.39 -26.02
N GLY A 317 -0.83 4.51 -25.39
CA GLY A 317 -1.82 5.46 -25.93
C GLY A 317 -3.28 5.01 -25.78
N ALA A 318 -3.60 4.14 -24.82
CA ALA A 318 -4.98 3.81 -24.48
C ALA A 318 -5.81 5.09 -24.22
N GLU A 319 -6.94 5.23 -24.90
CA GLU A 319 -7.85 6.37 -24.74
C GLU A 319 -8.57 6.37 -23.39
N VAL A 320 -8.77 5.17 -22.83
CA VAL A 320 -9.43 4.96 -21.54
C VAL A 320 -8.63 3.94 -20.72
N PRO A 321 -7.50 4.35 -20.11
CA PRO A 321 -6.61 3.45 -19.39
C PRO A 321 -7.25 2.76 -18.18
N ILE A 322 -8.22 3.40 -17.53
CA ILE A 322 -8.96 2.86 -16.39
C ILE A 322 -10.45 2.86 -16.72
N GLN A 323 -11.09 1.69 -16.61
CA GLN A 323 -12.54 1.55 -16.59
C GLN A 323 -12.94 0.85 -15.30
N ILE A 324 -14.00 1.33 -14.66
CA ILE A 324 -14.48 0.80 -13.39
C ILE A 324 -15.95 0.43 -13.56
N PHE A 325 -16.32 -0.80 -13.23
CA PHE A 325 -17.68 -1.31 -13.36
C PHE A 325 -18.30 -1.58 -12.00
N GLN A 326 -19.51 -1.10 -11.78
CA GLN A 326 -20.19 -1.27 -10.50
C GLN A 326 -21.71 -1.40 -10.67
N SER A 327 -22.32 -2.17 -9.77
CA SER A 327 -23.76 -2.41 -9.67
C SER A 327 -24.17 -2.47 -8.20
N ASP A 328 -25.31 -1.89 -7.84
CA ASP A 328 -25.76 -1.81 -6.43
C ASP A 328 -26.49 -3.06 -5.93
N HIS A 329 -26.30 -3.43 -4.67
CA HIS A 329 -26.93 -4.59 -4.09
C HIS A 329 -28.46 -4.45 -3.98
N SER A 330 -29.18 -5.23 -4.79
CA SER A 330 -30.63 -5.56 -4.73
C SER A 330 -31.61 -4.38 -4.56
N GLY A 331 -31.43 -3.28 -5.31
CA GLY A 331 -32.31 -2.11 -5.26
C GLY A 331 -33.30 -1.96 -6.44
N ALA A 332 -34.41 -1.25 -6.22
CA ALA A 332 -35.49 -1.07 -7.21
C ALA A 332 -35.10 -0.29 -8.48
N ASN A 333 -34.07 0.57 -8.43
CA ASN A 333 -33.61 1.44 -9.53
C ASN A 333 -32.22 1.07 -10.09
N VAL A 334 -31.71 -0.13 -9.83
CA VAL A 334 -30.26 -0.38 -9.97
C VAL A 334 -29.83 -0.72 -11.39
N TRP A 335 -28.71 -0.12 -11.80
CA TRP A 335 -28.07 -0.27 -13.11
C TRP A 335 -26.71 -0.97 -12.98
N LEU A 336 -26.21 -1.53 -14.08
CA LEU A 336 -24.76 -1.68 -14.26
C LEU A 336 -24.23 -0.36 -14.81
N ARG A 337 -23.26 0.23 -14.13
CA ARG A 337 -22.63 1.49 -14.50
C ARG A 337 -21.15 1.30 -14.75
N LYS A 338 -20.58 2.22 -15.52
CA LYS A 338 -19.13 2.37 -15.65
C LYS A 338 -18.68 3.79 -15.36
N TRP A 339 -17.46 3.88 -14.88
CA TRP A 339 -16.65 5.09 -14.81
C TRP A 339 -15.40 4.87 -15.64
N SER A 340 -14.81 5.95 -16.12
CA SER A 340 -13.71 5.88 -17.07
C SER A 340 -12.74 7.04 -16.82
N SER A 341 -11.44 6.74 -16.75
CA SER A 341 -10.38 7.74 -16.74
C SER A 341 -9.70 7.78 -18.10
N GLN A 342 -9.35 8.98 -18.56
CA GLN A 342 -8.55 9.20 -19.77
C GLN A 342 -7.05 9.06 -19.50
N THR A 343 -6.66 8.92 -18.23
CA THR A 343 -5.27 8.71 -17.80
C THR A 343 -5.18 7.51 -16.86
N LEU A 344 -3.95 7.11 -16.51
CA LEU A 344 -3.72 6.12 -15.45
C LEU A 344 -3.84 6.74 -14.05
N ASP A 345 -4.18 8.02 -13.97
CA ASP A 345 -4.47 8.69 -12.72
C ASP A 345 -5.97 8.60 -12.42
N PRO A 346 -6.37 7.96 -11.29
CA PRO A 346 -7.76 7.92 -10.87
C PRO A 346 -8.39 9.29 -10.59
N ALA A 347 -7.61 10.36 -10.40
CA ALA A 347 -8.14 11.72 -10.27
C ALA A 347 -8.99 12.16 -11.48
N ASN A 348 -8.70 11.59 -12.66
CA ASN A 348 -9.35 11.90 -13.93
C ASN A 348 -10.56 11.01 -14.24
N ILE A 349 -11.05 10.25 -13.25
CA ILE A 349 -12.23 9.42 -13.42
C ILE A 349 -13.45 10.29 -13.70
N SER A 350 -14.15 9.96 -14.77
CA SER A 350 -15.40 10.56 -15.21
C SER A 350 -16.53 9.52 -15.30
N GLY A 351 -17.78 9.98 -15.24
CA GLY A 351 -18.98 9.12 -15.20
C GLY A 351 -19.97 9.57 -14.13
N PRO A 352 -20.96 8.74 -13.74
CA PRO A 352 -21.24 7.41 -14.28
C PRO A 352 -21.88 7.42 -15.66
N GLU A 353 -21.56 6.40 -16.46
CA GLU A 353 -22.28 6.03 -17.68
C GLU A 353 -23.06 4.73 -17.46
N VAL A 354 -24.27 4.65 -18.04
CA VAL A 354 -25.11 3.43 -17.96
C VAL A 354 -24.58 2.38 -18.94
N VAL A 355 -24.26 1.20 -18.44
CA VAL A 355 -23.92 0.00 -19.23
C VAL A 355 -25.18 -0.84 -19.49
N SER A 356 -26.03 -0.97 -18.47
CA SER A 356 -27.30 -1.68 -18.55
C SER A 356 -28.29 -1.10 -17.55
N ASP A 357 -29.52 -0.88 -18.01
CA ASP A 357 -30.66 -0.41 -17.21
C ASP A 357 -31.44 -1.55 -16.53
N THR A 358 -30.97 -2.79 -16.70
CA THR A 358 -31.58 -3.97 -16.08
C THR A 358 -31.55 -3.84 -14.57
N SER A 359 -32.72 -3.92 -13.93
CA SER A 359 -32.85 -3.81 -12.47
C SER A 359 -32.30 -5.03 -11.71
N ASN A 360 -31.99 -4.81 -10.41
CA ASN A 360 -31.54 -5.83 -9.46
C ASN A 360 -30.20 -6.51 -9.83
N MET A 361 -29.18 -5.72 -10.20
CA MET A 361 -27.86 -6.23 -10.59
C MET A 361 -26.84 -6.13 -9.45
N THR A 362 -25.99 -7.14 -9.25
CA THR A 362 -24.95 -7.15 -8.21
C THR A 362 -23.71 -7.91 -8.71
N TYR A 363 -22.53 -7.65 -8.13
CA TYR A 363 -21.26 -8.35 -8.39
C TYR A 363 -20.71 -8.22 -9.82
N ALA A 364 -20.46 -6.98 -10.26
CA ALA A 364 -19.80 -6.74 -11.54
C ALA A 364 -18.42 -7.43 -11.61
N GLN A 365 -18.17 -8.25 -12.62
CA GLN A 365 -16.88 -8.90 -12.90
C GLN A 365 -16.50 -8.58 -14.35
N SER A 366 -15.39 -7.88 -14.56
CA SER A 366 -15.03 -7.30 -15.87
C SER A 366 -13.78 -7.92 -16.50
N TYR A 367 -13.80 -8.11 -17.82
CA TYR A 367 -12.73 -8.75 -18.59
C TYR A 367 -12.55 -8.08 -19.96
N ARG A 368 -11.29 -7.99 -20.41
CA ARG A 368 -10.90 -7.48 -21.73
C ARG A 368 -10.34 -8.64 -22.54
N ASN A 369 -10.77 -8.78 -23.80
CA ASN A 369 -10.30 -9.87 -24.65
C ASN A 369 -8.78 -9.72 -24.89
N PRO A 370 -7.98 -10.74 -24.54
CA PRO A 370 -6.53 -10.73 -24.74
C PRO A 370 -6.05 -10.43 -26.16
N PHE A 371 -6.80 -10.89 -27.16
CA PHE A 371 -6.46 -10.79 -28.58
C PHE A 371 -7.18 -9.67 -29.33
N ASN A 372 -8.22 -9.09 -28.73
CA ASN A 372 -8.94 -7.94 -29.27
C ASN A 372 -9.34 -7.00 -28.14
N GLN A 373 -8.42 -6.15 -27.72
CA GLN A 373 -8.56 -5.38 -26.50
C GLN A 373 -9.67 -4.33 -26.52
N ASN A 374 -10.29 -4.00 -27.66
CA ASN A 374 -11.51 -3.18 -27.68
C ASN A 374 -12.77 -3.97 -27.27
N GLU A 375 -12.68 -5.29 -27.22
CA GLU A 375 -13.75 -6.17 -26.82
C GLU A 375 -13.73 -6.41 -25.30
N ILE A 376 -14.85 -6.11 -24.65
CA ILE A 376 -15.01 -6.16 -23.19
C ILE A 376 -16.24 -7.00 -22.87
N LEU A 377 -16.11 -7.88 -21.87
CA LEU A 377 -17.22 -8.59 -21.23
C LEU A 377 -17.30 -8.19 -19.77
N VAL A 378 -18.51 -7.87 -19.31
CA VAL A 378 -18.81 -7.66 -17.90
C VAL A 378 -19.93 -8.60 -17.51
N PHE A 379 -19.77 -9.35 -16.44
CA PHE A 379 -20.81 -10.20 -15.87
C PHE A 379 -21.37 -9.54 -14.63
N ALA A 380 -22.68 -9.62 -14.46
CA ALA A 380 -23.32 -9.22 -13.23
C ALA A 380 -24.55 -10.10 -12.96
N ARG A 381 -24.80 -10.35 -11.67
CA ARG A 381 -25.88 -11.19 -11.20
C ARG A 381 -27.14 -10.36 -11.08
N ARG A 382 -28.16 -10.73 -11.85
CA ARG A 382 -29.52 -10.20 -11.76
C ARG A 382 -30.40 -11.06 -10.84
N GLY A 383 -31.07 -10.43 -9.89
CA GLY A 383 -32.16 -11.03 -9.13
C GLY A 383 -31.86 -11.31 -7.66
N SER A 384 -32.75 -12.07 -7.01
CA SER A 384 -32.75 -12.28 -5.56
C SER A 384 -32.46 -13.75 -5.20
N THR A 385 -32.50 -14.07 -3.91
CA THR A 385 -32.34 -15.42 -3.35
C THR A 385 -33.31 -16.47 -3.92
N ASN A 386 -34.33 -16.11 -4.69
CA ASN A 386 -35.30 -17.05 -5.26
C ASN A 386 -35.26 -17.13 -6.80
N SER A 387 -34.52 -16.24 -7.46
CA SER A 387 -34.34 -16.24 -8.92
C SER A 387 -33.11 -15.42 -9.27
N ALA A 388 -32.01 -16.11 -9.56
CA ALA A 388 -30.74 -15.48 -9.94
C ALA A 388 -30.41 -15.81 -11.39
N ARG A 389 -30.01 -14.81 -12.16
CA ARG A 389 -29.52 -14.94 -13.54
C ARG A 389 -28.22 -14.17 -13.67
N TRP A 390 -27.21 -14.74 -14.30
CA TRP A 390 -26.04 -13.95 -14.70
C TRP A 390 -26.26 -13.40 -16.09
N VAL A 391 -26.03 -12.10 -16.20
CA VAL A 391 -26.14 -11.33 -17.43
C VAL A 391 -24.73 -11.01 -17.91
N ALA A 392 -24.47 -11.28 -19.18
CA ALA A 392 -23.27 -10.87 -19.87
C ALA A 392 -23.55 -9.54 -20.57
N HIS A 393 -22.67 -8.57 -20.37
CA HIS A 393 -22.67 -7.26 -21.03
C HIS A 393 -21.44 -7.20 -21.91
N HIS A 394 -21.65 -7.00 -23.21
CA HIS A 394 -20.62 -7.11 -24.22
C HIS A 394 -20.48 -5.78 -24.95
N SER A 395 -19.25 -5.32 -25.06
CA SER A 395 -18.87 -4.17 -25.89
C SER A 395 -17.78 -4.60 -26.87
N THR A 396 -17.81 -4.06 -28.08
CA THR A 396 -16.81 -4.32 -29.13
C THR A 396 -16.00 -3.08 -29.50
N ASP A 397 -16.31 -1.94 -28.88
CA ASP A 397 -15.82 -0.61 -29.23
C ASP A 397 -15.20 0.14 -28.02
N ASN A 398 -14.55 -0.64 -27.15
CA ASN A 398 -13.89 -0.17 -25.92
C ASN A 398 -14.86 0.41 -24.88
N GLY A 399 -16.07 -0.16 -24.79
CA GLY A 399 -17.07 0.23 -23.80
C GLY A 399 -17.91 1.43 -24.19
N ARG A 400 -18.00 1.80 -25.48
CA ARG A 400 -18.86 2.91 -25.93
C ARG A 400 -20.30 2.46 -26.15
N THR A 401 -20.50 1.25 -26.68
CA THR A 401 -21.81 0.62 -26.86
C THR A 401 -21.86 -0.75 -26.20
N TRP A 402 -23.08 -1.15 -25.79
CA TRP A 402 -23.29 -2.35 -24.98
C TRP A 402 -24.48 -3.17 -25.46
N GLN A 403 -24.27 -4.48 -25.56
CA GLN A 403 -25.32 -5.49 -25.69
C GLN A 403 -25.39 -6.30 -24.40
N SER A 404 -26.59 -6.66 -23.94
CA SER A 404 -26.77 -7.43 -22.71
C SER A 404 -27.61 -8.68 -22.97
N ASN A 405 -27.20 -9.83 -22.40
CA ASN A 405 -28.00 -11.05 -22.45
C ASN A 405 -27.81 -11.93 -21.21
N ALA A 406 -28.90 -12.51 -20.70
CA ALA A 406 -28.82 -13.50 -19.65
C ALA A 406 -28.42 -14.85 -20.25
N PHE A 407 -27.43 -15.53 -19.66
CA PHE A 407 -26.86 -16.76 -20.24
C PHE A 407 -26.87 -17.97 -19.29
N ILE A 408 -26.84 -17.74 -17.97
CA ILE A 408 -27.11 -18.80 -16.98
C ILE A 408 -28.08 -18.30 -15.91
N GLY A 409 -28.91 -19.17 -15.37
CA GLY A 409 -29.83 -18.85 -14.29
C GLY A 409 -30.35 -20.06 -13.56
N GLY A 410 -30.88 -19.86 -12.35
CA GLY A 410 -31.39 -20.94 -11.52
C GLY A 410 -31.85 -20.46 -10.15
N SER A 411 -32.08 -21.41 -9.25
CA SER A 411 -32.39 -21.14 -7.83
C SER A 411 -31.12 -20.70 -7.09
N ASP A 412 -31.03 -19.39 -6.83
CA ASP A 412 -29.96 -18.72 -6.09
C ASP A 412 -28.53 -19.15 -6.46
N LEU A 413 -28.07 -18.71 -7.63
CA LEU A 413 -26.81 -19.13 -8.23
C LEU A 413 -25.72 -18.08 -8.03
N TYR A 414 -24.56 -18.55 -7.55
CA TYR A 414 -23.32 -17.80 -7.39
C TYR A 414 -22.32 -18.23 -8.46
N MET A 415 -21.51 -17.27 -8.92
CA MET A 415 -20.48 -17.50 -9.90
C MET A 415 -19.27 -16.63 -9.58
N THR A 416 -18.10 -17.22 -9.70
CA THR A 416 -16.82 -16.50 -9.71
C THR A 416 -16.08 -16.89 -10.98
N THR A 417 -15.32 -15.97 -11.54
CA THR A 417 -14.70 -16.15 -12.86
C THR A 417 -13.23 -15.76 -12.89
N CYS A 418 -12.46 -16.36 -13.80
CA CYS A 418 -11.10 -15.91 -14.06
C CYS A 418 -10.80 -16.00 -15.55
N GLN A 419 -9.91 -15.12 -16.03
CA GLN A 419 -9.40 -15.23 -17.39
C GLN A 419 -8.56 -16.51 -17.49
N SER A 420 -8.52 -17.15 -18.67
CA SER A 420 -7.63 -18.28 -18.94
C SER A 420 -6.20 -17.83 -19.21
N VAL A 421 -5.18 -18.59 -18.80
CA VAL A 421 -3.76 -18.17 -18.93
C VAL A 421 -3.36 -18.01 -20.39
N ASP A 422 -3.90 -18.86 -21.26
CA ASP A 422 -3.71 -18.77 -22.71
C ASP A 422 -4.44 -17.56 -23.36
N GLY A 423 -5.37 -16.94 -22.64
CA GLY A 423 -6.17 -15.81 -23.08
C GLY A 423 -7.40 -16.15 -23.94
N ASN A 424 -7.67 -17.42 -24.22
CA ASN A 424 -8.72 -17.83 -25.16
C ASN A 424 -10.13 -17.86 -24.56
N ALA A 425 -10.27 -17.88 -23.24
CA ALA A 425 -11.54 -18.07 -22.58
C ALA A 425 -11.63 -17.38 -21.22
N ILE A 426 -12.85 -17.25 -20.69
CA ILE A 426 -13.10 -16.92 -19.30
C ILE A 426 -13.64 -18.19 -18.63
N HIS A 427 -13.00 -18.63 -17.55
CA HIS A 427 -13.40 -19.76 -16.73
C HIS A 427 -14.47 -19.36 -15.73
N LEU A 428 -15.48 -20.20 -15.57
CA LEU A 428 -16.62 -20.00 -14.68
C LEU A 428 -16.65 -21.15 -13.68
N ALA A 429 -16.64 -20.80 -12.41
CA ALA A 429 -16.96 -21.70 -11.32
C ALA A 429 -18.33 -21.32 -10.75
N ILE A 430 -19.27 -22.25 -10.79
CA ILE A 430 -20.68 -22.01 -10.55
C ILE A 430 -21.16 -22.89 -9.40
N GLN A 431 -21.90 -22.29 -8.46
CA GLN A 431 -22.49 -23.00 -7.32
C GLN A 431 -23.90 -22.46 -7.05
N GLN A 432 -24.83 -23.31 -6.59
CA GLN A 432 -26.04 -22.81 -5.94
C GLN A 432 -25.74 -22.28 -4.54
N HIS A 433 -26.70 -21.61 -3.89
CA HIS A 433 -26.56 -21.19 -2.51
C HIS A 433 -26.09 -22.39 -1.67
N PRO A 434 -25.12 -22.22 -0.75
CA PRO A 434 -24.64 -23.29 0.12
C PRO A 434 -25.68 -24.00 1.00
N ARG A 435 -26.95 -23.57 0.98
CA ARG A 435 -28.08 -24.19 1.70
C ARG A 435 -29.01 -24.94 0.75
N SER A 436 -28.69 -24.99 -0.54
CA SER A 436 -29.40 -25.77 -1.53
C SER A 436 -29.19 -27.27 -1.30
N THR A 437 -30.13 -28.06 -1.77
CA THR A 437 -30.01 -29.53 -1.80
C THR A 437 -28.96 -29.98 -2.82
N ASP A 438 -28.72 -29.20 -3.88
CA ASP A 438 -27.64 -29.43 -4.82
C ASP A 438 -26.41 -28.60 -4.43
N THR A 439 -25.39 -29.27 -3.89
CA THR A 439 -24.17 -28.64 -3.39
C THR A 439 -22.99 -28.77 -4.36
N ARG A 440 -23.25 -29.16 -5.62
CA ARG A 440 -22.19 -29.31 -6.64
C ARG A 440 -21.56 -27.96 -6.96
N VAL A 441 -20.26 -27.99 -7.25
CA VAL A 441 -19.55 -26.89 -7.91
C VAL A 441 -19.29 -27.30 -9.35
N LEU A 442 -19.80 -26.52 -10.29
CA LEU A 442 -19.72 -26.78 -11.72
C LEU A 442 -18.64 -25.92 -12.36
N TYR A 443 -18.01 -26.43 -13.40
CA TYR A 443 -17.06 -25.69 -14.22
C TYR A 443 -17.51 -25.59 -15.67
N MET A 444 -17.44 -24.38 -16.20
CA MET A 444 -17.67 -24.05 -17.61
C MET A 444 -16.67 -22.99 -18.06
N LYS A 445 -16.58 -22.74 -19.36
CA LYS A 445 -15.79 -21.62 -19.90
C LYS A 445 -16.52 -20.96 -21.06
N ILE A 446 -16.38 -19.65 -21.15
CA ILE A 446 -16.85 -18.83 -22.27
C ILE A 446 -15.66 -18.61 -23.20
N LYS A 447 -15.77 -19.02 -24.46
CA LYS A 447 -14.72 -18.75 -25.46
C LYS A 447 -14.79 -17.32 -25.96
N TRP A 448 -13.65 -16.64 -26.05
CA TRP A 448 -13.60 -15.31 -26.65
C TRP A 448 -13.90 -15.33 -28.16
N SER A 449 -13.54 -16.39 -28.88
CA SER A 449 -13.67 -16.46 -30.35
C SER A 449 -15.11 -16.41 -30.87
N ASP A 450 -16.02 -17.09 -30.18
CA ASP A 450 -17.40 -17.32 -30.64
C ASP A 450 -18.44 -17.12 -29.53
N LYS A 451 -18.00 -16.75 -28.31
CA LYS A 451 -18.86 -16.56 -27.13
C LYS A 451 -19.64 -17.82 -26.74
N SER A 452 -19.24 -18.99 -27.21
CA SER A 452 -19.85 -20.26 -26.80
C SER A 452 -19.54 -20.55 -25.33
N LEU A 453 -20.53 -21.10 -24.62
CA LEU A 453 -20.41 -21.62 -23.27
C LEU A 453 -20.22 -23.13 -23.35
N ILE A 454 -19.06 -23.62 -22.93
CA ILE A 454 -18.70 -25.04 -23.01
C ILE A 454 -18.25 -25.57 -21.65
N ASN A 455 -18.45 -26.85 -21.40
CA ASN A 455 -17.86 -27.52 -20.24
C ASN A 455 -16.39 -27.92 -20.51
N TYR A 456 -15.72 -28.50 -19.52
CA TYR A 456 -14.32 -28.94 -19.68
C TYR A 456 -14.15 -29.96 -20.80
N SER A 457 -15.12 -30.87 -20.97
CA SER A 457 -15.11 -31.91 -22.00
C SER A 457 -15.39 -31.38 -23.42
N GLY A 458 -15.55 -30.06 -23.59
CA GLY A 458 -15.82 -29.42 -24.88
C GLY A 458 -17.27 -29.53 -25.34
N ILE A 459 -18.19 -30.00 -24.48
CA ILE A 459 -19.62 -30.03 -24.79
C ILE A 459 -20.16 -28.60 -24.71
N THR A 460 -20.76 -28.15 -25.80
CA THR A 460 -21.40 -26.83 -25.89
C THR A 460 -22.75 -26.84 -25.20
N ALA A 461 -22.88 -26.03 -24.16
CA ALA A 461 -24.13 -25.79 -23.46
C ALA A 461 -24.92 -24.62 -24.08
N LEU A 462 -24.21 -23.58 -24.56
CA LEU A 462 -24.78 -22.52 -25.38
C LEU A 462 -23.85 -22.21 -26.56
N PRO A 463 -24.35 -22.14 -27.81
CA PRO A 463 -23.53 -21.78 -28.97
C PRO A 463 -22.97 -20.36 -28.89
N ASP A 464 -23.73 -19.43 -28.29
CA ASP A 464 -23.33 -18.03 -28.08
C ASP A 464 -24.13 -17.45 -26.91
N ILE A 465 -23.43 -17.00 -25.87
CA ILE A 465 -24.06 -16.42 -24.67
C ILE A 465 -24.72 -15.07 -24.90
N MET A 466 -24.46 -14.39 -26.03
CA MET A 466 -25.00 -13.06 -26.31
C MET A 466 -26.33 -13.10 -27.07
N THR A 467 -26.67 -14.25 -27.68
CA THR A 467 -27.83 -14.37 -28.57
C THR A 467 -28.82 -15.46 -28.18
N TYR A 468 -28.39 -16.51 -27.46
CA TYR A 468 -29.28 -17.59 -27.02
C TYR A 468 -29.87 -17.35 -25.63
N GLY A 469 -31.03 -17.94 -25.35
CA GLY A 469 -31.65 -17.89 -24.03
C GLY A 469 -30.80 -18.57 -22.95
N TYR A 470 -30.91 -18.11 -21.71
CA TYR A 470 -30.16 -18.68 -20.59
C TYR A 470 -30.52 -20.14 -20.31
N ILE A 471 -29.56 -20.87 -19.73
CA ILE A 471 -29.74 -22.24 -19.25
C ILE A 471 -29.66 -22.34 -17.73
N ASP A 472 -30.21 -23.41 -17.17
CA ASP A 472 -29.89 -23.85 -15.81
C ASP A 472 -28.76 -24.89 -15.86
N PRO A 473 -27.51 -24.54 -15.46
CA PRO A 473 -26.38 -25.44 -15.60
C PRO A 473 -26.52 -26.71 -14.72
N PHE A 474 -27.35 -26.71 -13.68
CA PHE A 474 -27.53 -27.85 -12.77
C PHE A 474 -28.43 -28.94 -13.36
N LEU A 475 -29.33 -28.58 -14.27
CA LEU A 475 -30.18 -29.54 -15.00
C LEU A 475 -29.46 -30.22 -16.16
N ASN A 476 -28.27 -29.74 -16.54
CA ASN A 476 -27.52 -30.22 -17.70
C ASN A 476 -26.58 -31.40 -17.42
N GLY A 477 -26.67 -32.04 -16.25
CA GLY A 477 -25.87 -33.21 -15.91
C GLY A 477 -24.35 -32.95 -15.81
N ILE A 478 -23.94 -31.70 -15.64
CA ILE A 478 -22.54 -31.32 -15.46
C ILE A 478 -22.05 -31.87 -14.11
N PRO A 479 -20.92 -32.60 -14.05
CA PRO A 479 -20.46 -33.21 -12.81
C PRO A 479 -19.97 -32.15 -11.81
N ASP A 480 -19.91 -32.55 -10.55
CA ASP A 480 -19.17 -31.81 -9.53
C ASP A 480 -17.67 -31.90 -9.84
N VAL A 481 -16.99 -30.76 -9.92
CA VAL A 481 -15.56 -30.70 -10.28
C VAL A 481 -14.65 -30.46 -9.07
N VAL A 482 -15.23 -30.40 -7.86
CA VAL A 482 -14.47 -30.26 -6.63
C VAL A 482 -14.43 -31.58 -5.87
N PHE A 483 -15.40 -31.89 -5.02
CA PHE A 483 -15.40 -33.12 -4.22
C PHE A 483 -16.81 -33.44 -3.78
N GLU A 484 -17.10 -34.70 -3.48
CA GLU A 484 -18.31 -35.03 -2.71
C GLU A 484 -18.10 -34.60 -1.26
N ALA A 485 -19.11 -33.99 -0.64
CA ALA A 485 -19.02 -33.56 0.74
C ALA A 485 -18.70 -34.76 1.65
N SER A 486 -17.78 -34.58 2.58
CA SER A 486 -17.24 -35.63 3.46
C SER A 486 -18.32 -36.27 4.32
N LEU A 487 -19.41 -35.53 4.61
CA LEU A 487 -20.60 -36.02 5.30
C LEU A 487 -21.87 -35.56 4.54
N PRO A 488 -22.98 -36.31 4.62
CA PRO A 488 -24.25 -35.92 4.01
C PRO A 488 -24.84 -34.62 4.55
N THR A 489 -24.45 -34.21 5.75
CA THR A 489 -24.87 -32.95 6.40
C THR A 489 -23.96 -31.78 6.07
N ASN A 490 -22.85 -32.02 5.37
CA ASN A 490 -21.93 -30.98 4.94
C ASN A 490 -22.34 -30.38 3.60
N THR A 491 -21.98 -29.12 3.43
CA THR A 491 -22.13 -28.34 2.22
C THR A 491 -20.82 -27.61 1.92
N LYS A 492 -20.79 -26.88 0.81
CA LYS A 492 -19.60 -26.24 0.26
C LYS A 492 -19.82 -24.76 0.09
N ARG A 493 -18.75 -23.98 0.15
CA ARG A 493 -18.71 -22.60 -0.30
C ARG A 493 -17.51 -22.38 -1.20
N LEU A 494 -17.79 -22.10 -2.46
CA LEU A 494 -16.79 -21.64 -3.41
C LEU A 494 -16.33 -20.23 -3.04
N PHE A 495 -15.02 -19.96 -3.13
CA PHE A 495 -14.47 -18.60 -3.02
C PHE A 495 -13.80 -18.18 -4.32
N GLU A 496 -12.89 -19.00 -4.83
CA GLU A 496 -12.02 -18.60 -5.91
C GLU A 496 -11.87 -19.69 -6.97
N VAL A 497 -11.68 -19.25 -8.21
CA VAL A 497 -11.21 -20.07 -9.32
C VAL A 497 -9.98 -19.42 -9.95
N LYS A 498 -8.94 -20.21 -10.22
CA LYS A 498 -7.72 -19.80 -10.93
C LYS A 498 -7.34 -20.82 -11.99
N ASP A 499 -6.63 -20.35 -13.01
CA ASP A 499 -6.02 -21.17 -14.03
C ASP A 499 -4.50 -21.06 -13.85
N ASP A 500 -3.82 -22.17 -13.59
CA ASP A 500 -2.35 -22.20 -13.47
C ASP A 500 -1.65 -22.64 -14.77
N GLY A 501 -2.42 -22.79 -15.86
CA GLY A 501 -1.95 -23.26 -17.16
C GLY A 501 -1.91 -24.79 -17.30
N VAL A 502 -2.11 -25.55 -16.22
CA VAL A 502 -2.13 -27.01 -16.20
C VAL A 502 -3.49 -27.54 -15.73
N SER A 503 -4.02 -26.95 -14.66
CA SER A 503 -5.27 -27.30 -14.00
C SER A 503 -6.07 -26.05 -13.67
N ILE A 504 -7.37 -26.24 -13.48
CA ILE A 504 -8.23 -25.23 -12.87
C ILE A 504 -8.24 -25.48 -11.37
N LEU A 505 -7.80 -24.48 -10.62
CA LEU A 505 -7.73 -24.49 -9.17
C LEU A 505 -9.01 -23.88 -8.61
N PHE A 506 -9.61 -24.54 -7.63
CA PHE A 506 -10.79 -24.06 -6.92
C PHE A 506 -10.49 -24.00 -5.43
N LEU A 507 -10.83 -22.89 -4.78
CA LEU A 507 -10.74 -22.73 -3.33
C LEU A 507 -12.14 -22.80 -2.73
N ILE A 508 -12.36 -23.77 -1.85
CA ILE A 508 -13.68 -24.11 -1.30
C ILE A 508 -13.59 -24.35 0.19
N ALA A 509 -14.52 -23.81 0.98
CA ALA A 509 -14.74 -24.28 2.35
C ALA A 509 -15.80 -25.38 2.38
N GLU A 510 -15.54 -26.45 3.12
CA GLU A 510 -16.53 -27.44 3.53
C GLU A 510 -16.97 -27.18 4.97
N PHE A 511 -18.27 -27.31 5.24
CA PHE A 511 -18.85 -27.14 6.58
C PHE A 511 -20.22 -27.79 6.72
N ASN A 512 -20.64 -28.07 7.95
CA ASN A 512 -21.97 -28.59 8.25
C ASN A 512 -23.05 -27.53 8.00
N ALA A 513 -24.07 -27.84 7.22
CA ALA A 513 -25.09 -26.86 6.84
C ALA A 513 -25.99 -26.38 7.99
N SER A 514 -26.14 -27.18 9.06
CA SER A 514 -27.10 -26.92 10.13
C SER A 514 -26.51 -26.13 11.31
N ASN A 515 -25.27 -26.42 11.68
CA ASN A 515 -24.60 -25.80 12.84
C ASN A 515 -23.24 -25.21 12.49
N TYR A 516 -22.87 -25.25 11.21
CA TYR A 516 -21.58 -24.79 10.71
C TYR A 516 -20.39 -25.51 11.33
N SER A 517 -20.53 -26.65 12.01
CA SER A 517 -19.36 -27.40 12.50
C SER A 517 -18.50 -27.95 11.35
N TYR A 518 -17.26 -28.36 11.64
CA TYR A 518 -16.30 -28.91 10.66
C TYR A 518 -15.95 -27.93 9.52
N ARG A 519 -15.10 -26.93 9.77
CA ARG A 519 -14.89 -25.81 8.84
C ARG A 519 -13.51 -25.91 8.18
N ARG A 520 -13.45 -26.58 7.04
CA ARG A 520 -12.16 -26.89 6.39
C ARG A 520 -12.05 -26.19 5.05
N MET A 521 -11.00 -25.40 4.90
CA MET A 521 -10.58 -24.91 3.60
C MET A 521 -9.92 -26.06 2.82
N LYS A 522 -10.36 -26.24 1.58
CA LYS A 522 -9.84 -27.25 0.66
C LYS A 522 -9.51 -26.59 -0.68
N MET A 523 -8.52 -27.15 -1.36
CA MET A 523 -8.22 -26.81 -2.74
C MET A 523 -8.50 -28.02 -3.62
N SER A 524 -9.26 -27.81 -4.70
CA SER A 524 -9.42 -28.78 -5.78
C SER A 524 -8.57 -28.37 -6.97
N GLN A 525 -7.79 -29.30 -7.49
CA GLN A 525 -7.07 -29.17 -8.76
C GLN A 525 -7.75 -30.05 -9.80
N PHE A 526 -8.37 -29.44 -10.80
CA PHE A 526 -9.16 -30.13 -11.80
C PHE A 526 -8.56 -29.97 -13.21
N SER A 527 -8.27 -31.11 -13.84
CA SER A 527 -7.71 -31.21 -15.18
C SER A 527 -8.58 -32.08 -16.10
N GLY A 528 -9.90 -32.12 -15.84
CA GLY A 528 -10.88 -32.81 -16.70
C GLY A 528 -11.28 -34.22 -16.31
N GLY A 529 -10.55 -34.82 -15.36
CA GLY A 529 -10.86 -36.12 -14.80
C GLY A 529 -11.28 -36.02 -13.34
N THR A 530 -10.96 -37.04 -12.55
CA THR A 530 -11.11 -36.99 -11.09
C THR A 530 -10.21 -35.89 -10.52
N PRO A 531 -10.75 -34.91 -9.78
CA PRO A 531 -9.96 -33.82 -9.22
C PRO A 531 -9.03 -34.31 -8.10
N VAL A 532 -7.89 -33.65 -7.95
CA VAL A 532 -6.96 -33.85 -6.83
C VAL A 532 -7.33 -32.87 -5.72
N ILE A 533 -7.61 -33.39 -4.52
CA ILE A 533 -8.14 -32.61 -3.40
C ILE A 533 -7.13 -32.53 -2.27
N HIS A 534 -6.90 -31.31 -1.80
CA HIS A 534 -6.04 -31.03 -0.66
C HIS A 534 -6.82 -30.40 0.48
N ASP A 535 -6.72 -30.98 1.67
CA ASP A 535 -7.13 -30.34 2.92
C ASP A 535 -6.05 -29.33 3.34
N ILE A 536 -6.44 -28.06 3.52
CA ILE A 536 -5.49 -26.96 3.79
C ILE A 536 -5.48 -26.60 5.27
N GLY A 537 -6.57 -25.98 5.75
CA GLY A 537 -6.61 -25.35 7.07
C GLY A 537 -8.03 -25.16 7.58
N ASP A 538 -8.16 -24.68 8.82
CA ASP A 538 -9.45 -24.28 9.39
C ASP A 538 -9.83 -22.88 8.88
N CYS A 539 -11.08 -22.70 8.45
CA CYS A 539 -11.59 -21.39 8.01
C CYS A 539 -12.47 -20.69 9.05
N GLY A 540 -12.68 -21.30 10.21
CA GLY A 540 -13.32 -20.64 11.35
C GLY A 540 -14.80 -20.35 11.18
N SER A 541 -15.36 -19.75 12.21
CA SER A 541 -16.78 -19.41 12.37
C SER A 541 -17.27 -18.41 11.33
N PRO A 542 -18.60 -18.40 11.07
CA PRO A 542 -19.22 -17.29 10.38
C PRO A 542 -18.87 -15.96 11.05
N MET A 543 -18.59 -14.97 10.22
CA MET A 543 -18.17 -13.62 10.59
C MET A 543 -19.34 -12.80 11.12
N ASN A 544 -20.58 -13.14 10.87
CA ASN A 544 -21.73 -12.45 11.43
C ASN A 544 -22.00 -12.92 12.87
N ASN A 545 -22.52 -12.01 13.71
CA ASN A 545 -22.74 -12.32 15.12
C ASN A 545 -23.95 -13.24 15.34
N ASP A 546 -24.93 -13.21 14.44
CA ASP A 546 -26.22 -13.90 14.57
C ASP A 546 -26.28 -15.30 13.91
N ASP A 547 -25.20 -15.75 13.25
CA ASP A 547 -25.14 -17.01 12.47
C ASP A 547 -26.24 -17.16 11.39
N ALA A 548 -27.02 -16.11 11.11
CA ALA A 548 -28.17 -16.13 10.21
C ALA A 548 -27.80 -15.88 8.75
N THR A 549 -26.78 -15.06 8.50
CA THR A 549 -26.22 -14.81 7.17
C THR A 549 -24.90 -15.54 6.98
N PHE A 550 -24.79 -16.31 5.90
CA PHE A 550 -23.62 -17.14 5.68
C PHE A 550 -22.47 -16.26 5.15
N TYR A 551 -21.54 -15.83 6.01
CA TYR A 551 -20.29 -15.14 5.66
C TYR A 551 -19.12 -15.78 6.40
N VAL A 552 -18.29 -16.55 5.73
CA VAL A 552 -17.06 -17.13 6.30
C VAL A 552 -15.85 -16.29 5.89
N PRO A 553 -14.77 -16.23 6.69
CA PRO A 553 -13.61 -15.36 6.42
C PRO A 553 -12.95 -15.53 5.05
N GLY A 554 -12.98 -16.74 4.50
CA GLY A 554 -12.49 -17.03 3.15
C GLY A 554 -10.99 -17.21 3.05
N GLY A 555 -10.45 -16.99 1.85
CA GLY A 555 -9.03 -17.19 1.53
C GLY A 555 -8.75 -16.83 0.08
N THR A 556 -7.49 -16.98 -0.33
CA THR A 556 -7.09 -16.82 -1.73
C THR A 556 -5.99 -17.78 -2.13
N ILE A 557 -6.02 -18.22 -3.38
CA ILE A 557 -4.99 -19.04 -4.00
C ILE A 557 -3.83 -18.13 -4.40
N ILE A 558 -2.61 -18.43 -3.97
CA ILE A 558 -1.39 -17.80 -4.53
C ILE A 558 -0.90 -18.64 -5.71
N SER A 559 -0.82 -19.96 -5.52
CA SER A 559 -0.46 -20.94 -6.55
C SER A 559 -1.05 -22.33 -6.21
N ALA A 560 -0.78 -23.33 -7.05
CA ALA A 560 -1.13 -24.73 -6.78
C ALA A 560 -0.48 -25.33 -5.51
N THR A 561 0.48 -24.63 -4.88
CA THR A 561 1.18 -25.07 -3.67
C THR A 561 1.23 -24.00 -2.59
N ASP A 562 0.50 -22.89 -2.73
CA ASP A 562 0.54 -21.76 -1.80
C ASP A 562 -0.83 -21.09 -1.72
N VAL A 563 -1.39 -21.01 -0.52
CA VAL A 563 -2.76 -20.55 -0.27
C VAL A 563 -2.80 -19.74 1.02
N LEU A 564 -3.54 -18.63 1.01
CA LEU A 564 -3.90 -17.92 2.24
C LEU A 564 -5.29 -18.33 2.71
N VAL A 565 -5.42 -18.54 4.00
CA VAL A 565 -6.70 -18.88 4.64
C VAL A 565 -6.93 -17.91 5.80
N CYS A 566 -8.10 -17.29 5.81
CA CYS A 566 -8.59 -16.52 6.94
C CYS A 566 -9.38 -17.41 7.88
N ASN A 567 -9.25 -17.14 9.17
CA ASN A 567 -9.93 -17.84 10.23
C ASN A 567 -10.54 -16.84 11.22
N TRP A 568 -11.76 -17.10 11.66
CA TRP A 568 -12.45 -16.35 12.70
C TRP A 568 -12.88 -17.30 13.83
N VAL A 569 -12.44 -17.05 15.05
CA VAL A 569 -12.92 -17.79 16.22
C VAL A 569 -13.73 -16.84 17.09
N LYS A 570 -14.91 -17.29 17.53
CA LYS A 570 -15.78 -16.48 18.40
C LYS A 570 -15.27 -16.44 19.84
N ILE A 571 -14.70 -17.54 20.32
CA ILE A 571 -14.25 -17.70 21.72
C ILE A 571 -12.90 -18.45 21.75
N PRO A 572 -11.78 -17.78 22.13
CA PRO A 572 -11.68 -16.32 22.27
C PRO A 572 -11.92 -15.62 20.92
N ALA A 573 -12.36 -14.36 20.96
CA ALA A 573 -12.68 -13.59 19.76
C ALA A 573 -11.40 -13.21 19.02
N LEU A 574 -11.09 -13.91 17.92
CA LEU A 574 -9.84 -13.72 17.18
C LEU A 574 -10.03 -13.86 15.66
N GLY A 575 -9.45 -12.93 14.91
CA GLY A 575 -9.30 -13.00 13.46
C GLY A 575 -7.85 -13.32 13.10
N GLN A 576 -7.64 -14.24 12.15
CA GLN A 576 -6.32 -14.71 11.76
C GLN A 576 -6.20 -14.80 10.24
N LEU A 577 -5.00 -14.51 9.74
CA LEU A 577 -4.55 -14.79 8.38
C LEU A 577 -3.38 -15.76 8.44
N THR A 578 -3.51 -16.93 7.82
CA THR A 578 -2.45 -17.94 7.78
C THR A 578 -2.10 -18.28 6.34
N ARG A 579 -0.81 -18.28 6.02
CA ARG A 579 -0.28 -18.81 4.75
C ARG A 579 0.02 -20.29 4.89
N TYR A 580 -0.50 -21.09 3.99
CA TYR A 580 -0.23 -22.51 3.90
C TYR A 580 0.60 -22.80 2.65
N VAL A 581 1.75 -23.45 2.81
CA VAL A 581 2.62 -23.86 1.69
C VAL A 581 2.73 -25.38 1.67
N TYR A 582 2.54 -25.97 0.49
CA TYR A 582 2.67 -27.41 0.26
C TYR A 582 4.12 -27.81 0.02
N ASP A 583 4.65 -28.74 0.83
CA ASP A 583 6.03 -29.22 0.72
C ASP A 583 6.20 -30.48 -0.14
N GLY A 584 5.11 -30.94 -0.78
CA GLY A 584 5.05 -32.21 -1.51
C GLY A 584 4.46 -33.36 -0.69
N SER A 585 4.24 -33.17 0.62
CA SER A 585 3.61 -34.15 1.51
C SER A 585 2.47 -33.56 2.33
N ALA A 586 2.63 -32.36 2.88
CA ALA A 586 1.68 -31.71 3.76
C ALA A 586 1.62 -30.20 3.51
N TRP A 587 0.51 -29.60 3.93
CA TRP A 587 0.33 -28.14 3.94
C TRP A 587 0.81 -27.60 5.29
N ASN A 588 1.81 -26.72 5.26
CA ASN A 588 2.41 -26.13 6.45
C ASN A 588 1.93 -24.69 6.64
N GLY A 589 1.25 -24.43 7.75
CA GLY A 589 0.69 -23.12 8.08
C GLY A 589 1.67 -22.20 8.81
N THR A 590 1.81 -20.96 8.34
CA THR A 590 2.50 -19.86 9.01
C THR A 590 1.52 -18.71 9.24
N LEU A 591 1.34 -18.31 10.51
CA LEU A 591 0.48 -17.18 10.87
C LEU A 591 1.12 -15.87 10.39
N LEU A 592 0.39 -15.09 9.59
CA LEU A 592 0.84 -13.81 9.05
C LEU A 592 0.28 -12.60 9.81
N ASP A 593 -0.99 -12.65 10.21
CA ASP A 593 -1.64 -11.59 11.00
C ASP A 593 -2.66 -12.20 11.97
N GLU A 594 -2.84 -11.54 13.11
CA GLU A 594 -3.76 -11.94 14.18
C GLU A 594 -4.27 -10.72 14.95
N VAL A 595 -5.60 -10.64 15.10
CA VAL A 595 -6.29 -9.61 15.88
C VAL A 595 -7.06 -10.27 17.02
N LYS A 596 -6.90 -9.79 18.26
CA LYS A 596 -7.40 -10.41 19.52
C LYS A 596 -8.48 -9.61 20.23
N ASP A 597 -8.93 -8.53 19.62
CA ASP A 597 -9.86 -7.55 20.19
C ASP A 597 -11.26 -7.67 19.58
N GLY A 598 -11.57 -8.82 18.98
CA GLY A 598 -12.84 -9.06 18.30
C GLY A 598 -12.92 -8.52 16.88
N ARG A 599 -11.89 -7.83 16.38
CA ARG A 599 -11.77 -7.52 14.95
C ARG A 599 -11.62 -8.80 14.13
N LYS A 600 -12.08 -8.74 12.88
CA LYS A 600 -12.10 -9.83 11.91
C LYS A 600 -11.08 -9.55 10.82
N ILE A 601 -10.59 -10.61 10.18
CA ILE A 601 -9.80 -10.55 8.95
C ILE A 601 -10.64 -11.16 7.84
N CYS A 602 -10.90 -10.38 6.80
CA CYS A 602 -11.70 -10.78 5.64
C CYS A 602 -10.81 -11.36 4.54
N ARG A 603 -11.47 -11.89 3.50
CA ARG A 603 -10.82 -12.56 2.38
C ARG A 603 -9.72 -11.69 1.74
N PRO A 604 -8.48 -12.19 1.61
CA PRO A 604 -7.42 -11.57 0.84
C PRO A 604 -7.67 -11.62 -0.67
N LEU A 605 -7.08 -10.68 -1.40
CA LEU A 605 -7.05 -10.65 -2.86
C LEU A 605 -5.62 -10.45 -3.35
N VAL A 606 -5.18 -11.35 -4.23
CA VAL A 606 -3.88 -11.23 -4.91
C VAL A 606 -3.96 -10.18 -6.00
N PHE A 607 -2.99 -9.27 -6.04
CA PHE A 607 -2.90 -8.31 -7.13
C PHE A 607 -2.56 -9.05 -8.43
N ARG A 608 -3.40 -8.84 -9.44
CA ARG A 608 -3.18 -9.35 -10.80
C ARG A 608 -2.52 -8.29 -11.66
N GLU A 609 -1.29 -8.54 -12.10
CA GLU A 609 -0.59 -7.65 -13.01
C GLU A 609 -0.99 -7.90 -14.45
N TYR A 610 -1.40 -6.85 -15.15
CA TYR A 610 -1.67 -6.85 -16.58
C TYR A 610 -0.51 -6.22 -17.35
N TYR A 611 -0.13 -6.83 -18.47
CA TYR A 611 0.97 -6.35 -19.31
C TYR A 611 0.76 -6.72 -20.78
N GLN A 612 1.50 -6.07 -21.68
CA GLN A 612 1.47 -6.38 -23.11
C GLN A 612 2.63 -7.30 -23.46
N ASP A 613 2.35 -8.36 -24.22
CA ASP A 613 3.35 -9.21 -24.87
C ASP A 613 3.02 -9.28 -26.36
N ASN A 614 3.84 -8.63 -27.19
CA ASN A 614 3.65 -8.58 -28.64
C ASN A 614 2.23 -8.14 -29.07
N GLY A 615 1.63 -7.19 -28.35
CA GLY A 615 0.28 -6.66 -28.61
C GLY A 615 -0.87 -7.51 -28.08
N ILE A 616 -0.56 -8.64 -27.43
CA ILE A 616 -1.53 -9.49 -26.72
C ILE A 616 -1.53 -9.08 -25.25
N LEU A 617 -2.71 -8.86 -24.68
CA LEU A 617 -2.85 -8.62 -23.25
C LEU A 617 -2.59 -9.92 -22.49
N LYS A 618 -1.62 -9.88 -21.60
CA LYS A 618 -1.26 -10.97 -20.68
C LYS A 618 -1.46 -10.51 -19.25
N TYR A 619 -1.48 -11.48 -18.36
CA TYR A 619 -1.54 -11.22 -16.94
C TYR A 619 -0.85 -12.32 -16.16
N HIS A 620 -0.47 -12.00 -14.93
CA HIS A 620 -0.05 -12.99 -13.94
C HIS A 620 -0.44 -12.49 -12.55
N ASP A 621 -0.64 -13.42 -11.63
CA ASP A 621 -0.84 -13.05 -10.23
C ASP A 621 0.52 -12.77 -9.58
N THR A 622 0.58 -11.70 -8.79
CA THR A 622 1.80 -11.27 -8.11
C THR A 622 1.95 -11.93 -6.74
N ASN A 623 3.05 -11.63 -6.05
CA ASN A 623 3.23 -11.99 -4.63
C ASN A 623 2.67 -10.94 -3.66
N THR A 624 2.01 -9.90 -4.17
CA THR A 624 1.43 -8.84 -3.33
C THR A 624 -0.05 -9.12 -3.12
N VAL A 625 -0.50 -8.97 -1.89
CA VAL A 625 -1.88 -9.24 -1.48
C VAL A 625 -2.41 -8.06 -0.68
N VAL A 626 -3.67 -7.71 -0.93
CA VAL A 626 -4.46 -6.83 -0.04
C VAL A 626 -5.48 -7.68 0.71
N TYR A 627 -5.65 -7.45 2.00
CA TYR A 627 -6.73 -8.02 2.80
C TYR A 627 -7.37 -6.96 3.68
N LEU A 628 -8.59 -7.20 4.14
CA LEU A 628 -9.28 -6.28 5.03
C LEU A 628 -9.23 -6.78 6.46
N ARG A 629 -9.07 -5.88 7.42
CA ARG A 629 -9.21 -6.20 8.85
C ARG A 629 -9.94 -5.10 9.59
N GLY A 630 -10.76 -5.44 10.58
CA GLY A 630 -11.52 -4.47 11.34
C GLY A 630 -12.81 -5.04 11.92
N THR A 631 -13.78 -4.17 12.19
CA THR A 631 -15.11 -4.60 12.63
C THR A 631 -15.92 -5.04 11.41
N TYR A 632 -16.52 -6.23 11.47
CA TYR A 632 -17.48 -6.68 10.46
C TYR A 632 -18.64 -7.35 11.16
N ASN A 633 -19.81 -6.71 11.22
CA ASN A 633 -20.99 -7.30 11.84
C ASN A 633 -21.92 -7.91 10.79
N ALA A 634 -22.11 -7.19 9.69
CA ALA A 634 -22.88 -7.61 8.54
C ALA A 634 -22.34 -6.89 7.28
N TYR A 635 -22.83 -7.29 6.12
CA TYR A 635 -22.47 -6.70 4.83
C TYR A 635 -22.77 -5.20 4.71
N ARG A 636 -23.58 -4.63 5.61
CA ARG A 636 -23.87 -3.18 5.71
C ARG A 636 -23.34 -2.49 6.96
N ASP A 637 -22.75 -3.26 7.86
CA ASP A 637 -22.30 -2.80 9.17
C ASP A 637 -20.87 -3.27 9.36
N PHE A 638 -19.92 -2.56 8.74
CA PHE A 638 -18.50 -2.88 8.79
C PHE A 638 -17.67 -1.60 8.97
N ASP A 639 -16.49 -1.74 9.54
CA ASP A 639 -15.44 -0.74 9.64
C ASP A 639 -14.09 -1.42 9.49
N LEU A 640 -13.51 -1.32 8.29
CA LEU A 640 -12.43 -2.15 7.82
C LEU A 640 -11.27 -1.31 7.28
N ASP A 641 -10.07 -1.76 7.58
CA ASP A 641 -8.83 -1.26 7.02
C ASP A 641 -8.30 -2.24 5.98
N ALA A 642 -7.90 -1.75 4.81
CA ALA A 642 -7.15 -2.53 3.84
C ALA A 642 -5.66 -2.54 4.21
N VAL A 643 -5.07 -3.73 4.30
CA VAL A 643 -3.66 -3.95 4.62
C VAL A 643 -2.99 -4.66 3.45
N LEU A 644 -1.81 -4.17 3.06
CA LEU A 644 -0.99 -4.80 2.03
C LEU A 644 0.20 -5.56 2.62
N ILE A 645 0.42 -6.76 2.07
CA ILE A 645 1.57 -7.61 2.39
C ILE A 645 2.19 -8.18 1.13
N ASN A 646 3.48 -8.48 1.21
CA ASN A 646 4.19 -9.30 0.22
C ASN A 646 4.42 -10.70 0.80
N ILE A 647 4.31 -11.71 -0.05
CA ILE A 647 4.24 -13.12 0.34
C ILE A 647 5.34 -13.94 -0.33
#